data_AF-A0A1V2N7R5-F1
#
_entry.id   AF-A0A1V2N7R5-F1
#
_cell.length_a   1.000
_cell.length_b   1.000
_cell.length_c   1.000
_cell.angle_alpha   90.00
_cell.angle_beta   90.00
_cell.angle_gamma   90.00
#
_symmetry.space_group_name_H-M   'P 1'
#
loop_
_entity.id
_entity.type
_entity.pdbx_description
1 polymer ?
#
loop_
_entity_poly.entity_id
_entity_poly.type
_entity_poly.pdbx_seq_one_letter_code
_entity_poly.pdbx_strand_id
1 'polypeptide(L)'
;MDEQDIPKAINSFIDTKIKPHYTKLIESTSDPDARRGLLLHSEEALRGYRTKGLNYESGVRIIRSQSHANSIASNGATSLRLDGSDDNYRKQESLLLQAIDSSPMDVGHKIKALNKGLSELAQGQVDHVAFNNPAKFKPLFKIESKPGTPLTGKETIEELVDNAPVEVVSPHGNIAVASGDPCYGWKHLSEAQKHSVVQRLSSSHTAGKQEERSRVGTLLKDDTSFLRRGIVPESAKDPALSEDYLRQLWGDTTGRRMSAELQTGIDLAPIINQLFLMPPEQAEVELAKLKPDPKNLIGAEFKNKLYADMVKSVHQNNKERKEHPIKWAIDNGLSQEFPDDSAQWGAFFVHRRGVSQTMEKLYGVKSPLLTKEEGRKLTAFLDGKESADVVSHLGAYAEHIGGLNNPPWIETMESLEHPVIGKTGLLLDHNPDDAGYMIRGYKYLTRNRGRSIRDEAGERFDAWFKERFRQKYGEVFASLGDYGDARFDDVCQQAMYHLAGQLLATKGYNFNDAPEKTVFEWLLRQPASAYDKNLEHSFKAIVGNTPVPMGDLGSSLIPPRGMSPEDFTNTFVTAVQRAFKEAGVSDRGHGYENAGSTPDGTAHYRVTLGREYVRNLKTGKRLKIEVAPDKSEAEQAIDRMFKNTTTIMEEHKTNTVKRLLKSQQEDNK
;
A
#
# COMPACT_ATOMS: atom_id res chain seq x y z
N MET A 1 -3.40 -35.24 70.85
CA MET A 1 -3.95 -35.66 72.16
C MET A 1 -5.31 -36.26 71.86
N ASP A 2 -5.51 -37.53 72.18
CA ASP A 2 -6.77 -38.20 71.90
C ASP A 2 -7.84 -37.73 72.89
N GLU A 3 -9.10 -37.88 72.50
CA GLU A 3 -10.25 -37.40 73.28
C GLU A 3 -10.27 -37.99 74.69
N GLN A 4 -9.88 -39.25 74.81
CA GLN A 4 -9.78 -39.98 76.08
C GLN A 4 -8.62 -39.51 76.97
N ASP A 5 -7.68 -38.73 76.42
CA ASP A 5 -6.53 -38.21 77.15
C ASP A 5 -6.82 -36.86 77.80
N ILE A 6 -7.90 -36.15 77.39
CA ILE A 6 -8.27 -34.83 77.94
C ILE A 6 -8.63 -34.93 79.42
N PRO A 7 -9.53 -35.83 79.87
CA PRO A 7 -9.82 -35.97 81.29
C PRO A 7 -8.62 -36.45 82.09
N LYS A 8 -7.79 -37.34 81.51
CA LYS A 8 -6.58 -37.85 82.16
C LYS A 8 -5.54 -36.75 82.36
N ALA A 9 -5.30 -35.92 81.35
CA ALA A 9 -4.37 -34.80 81.42
C ALA A 9 -4.84 -33.75 82.45
N ILE A 10 -6.14 -33.46 82.47
CA ILE A 10 -6.72 -32.49 83.42
C ILE A 10 -6.70 -33.04 84.84
N ASN A 11 -7.06 -34.31 85.06
CA ASN A 11 -6.95 -34.94 86.37
C ASN A 11 -5.50 -35.03 86.83
N SER A 12 -4.57 -35.40 85.95
CA SER A 12 -3.14 -35.40 86.25
C SER A 12 -2.64 -34.02 86.63
N PHE A 13 -3.04 -32.96 85.91
CA PHE A 13 -2.68 -31.59 86.24
C PHE A 13 -3.26 -31.16 87.59
N ILE A 14 -4.53 -31.49 87.84
CA ILE A 14 -5.19 -31.24 89.11
C ILE A 14 -4.45 -31.93 90.26
N ASP A 15 -4.18 -33.22 90.14
CA ASP A 15 -3.62 -34.03 91.22
C ASP A 15 -2.15 -33.73 91.47
N THR A 16 -1.37 -33.39 90.43
CA THR A 16 0.08 -33.14 90.56
C THR A 16 0.43 -31.68 90.78
N LYS A 17 -0.39 -30.73 90.31
CA LYS A 17 -0.09 -29.29 90.38
C LYS A 17 -1.02 -28.54 91.31
N ILE A 18 -2.32 -28.80 91.30
CA ILE A 18 -3.29 -27.97 92.07
C ILE A 18 -3.50 -28.52 93.49
N LYS A 19 -3.80 -29.82 93.62
CA LYS A 19 -4.12 -30.47 94.89
C LYS A 19 -3.02 -30.32 95.96
N PRO A 20 -1.70 -30.44 95.64
CA PRO A 20 -0.65 -30.29 96.64
C PRO A 20 -0.59 -28.89 97.28
N HIS A 21 -1.00 -27.84 96.55
CA HIS A 21 -1.06 -26.49 97.11
C HIS A 21 -2.19 -26.34 98.13
N TYR A 22 -3.38 -26.88 97.84
CA TYR A 22 -4.48 -26.92 98.81
C TYR A 22 -4.11 -27.76 100.04
N THR A 23 -3.46 -28.92 99.85
CA THR A 23 -2.98 -29.76 100.96
C THR A 23 -2.04 -28.99 101.88
N LYS A 24 -1.01 -28.31 101.33
CA LYS A 24 -0.08 -27.49 102.12
C LYS A 24 -0.78 -26.36 102.88
N LEU A 25 -1.72 -25.67 102.23
CA LEU A 25 -2.48 -24.59 102.86
C LEU A 25 -3.32 -25.10 104.04
N ILE A 26 -4.01 -26.23 103.86
CA ILE A 26 -4.82 -26.89 104.90
C ILE A 26 -3.94 -27.39 106.05
N GLU A 27 -2.75 -27.91 105.76
CA GLU A 27 -1.77 -28.35 106.77
C GLU A 27 -1.19 -27.20 107.59
N SER A 28 -0.95 -26.06 106.96
CA SER A 28 -0.42 -24.86 107.63
C SER A 28 -1.44 -24.10 108.48
N THR A 29 -2.72 -24.48 108.42
CA THR A 29 -3.81 -23.79 109.14
C THR A 29 -4.06 -24.47 110.50
N SER A 30 -3.81 -23.75 111.60
CA SER A 30 -3.93 -24.28 112.97
C SER A 30 -5.35 -24.28 113.54
N ASP A 31 -6.23 -23.42 113.04
CA ASP A 31 -7.63 -23.31 113.48
C ASP A 31 -8.49 -24.44 112.89
N PRO A 32 -9.17 -25.28 113.72
CA PRO A 32 -9.94 -26.42 113.25
C PRO A 32 -11.12 -26.07 112.34
N ASP A 33 -11.82 -24.96 112.60
CA ASP A 33 -13.01 -24.55 111.84
C ASP A 33 -12.59 -23.93 110.51
N ALA A 34 -11.53 -23.11 110.51
CA ALA A 34 -10.92 -22.60 109.28
C ALA A 34 -10.39 -23.74 108.40
N ARG A 35 -9.79 -24.77 109.01
CA ARG A 35 -9.30 -25.96 108.31
C ARG A 35 -10.43 -26.74 107.65
N ARG A 36 -11.56 -26.91 108.34
CA ARG A 36 -12.76 -27.56 107.79
C ARG A 36 -13.36 -26.75 106.63
N GLY A 37 -13.43 -25.43 106.75
CA GLY A 37 -13.90 -24.54 105.68
C GLY A 37 -13.01 -24.59 104.44
N LEU A 38 -11.68 -24.56 104.61
CA LEU A 38 -10.72 -24.68 103.53
C LEU A 38 -10.78 -26.04 102.82
N LEU A 39 -11.02 -27.12 103.57
CA LEU A 39 -11.16 -28.46 102.99
C LEU A 39 -12.38 -28.51 102.06
N LEU A 40 -13.55 -28.06 102.53
CA LEU A 40 -14.78 -28.00 101.72
C LEU A 40 -14.59 -27.13 100.48
N HIS A 41 -14.02 -25.93 100.63
CA HIS A 41 -13.78 -25.03 99.51
C HIS A 41 -12.80 -25.62 98.49
N SER A 42 -11.76 -26.32 98.95
CA SER A 42 -10.81 -26.98 98.06
C SER A 42 -11.49 -28.11 97.25
N GLU A 43 -12.36 -28.90 97.88
CA GLU A 43 -13.10 -29.96 97.19
C GLU A 43 -14.05 -29.39 96.12
N GLU A 44 -14.76 -28.31 96.43
CA GLU A 44 -15.60 -27.60 95.48
C GLU A 44 -14.79 -27.03 94.30
N ALA A 45 -13.65 -26.39 94.58
CA ALA A 45 -12.78 -25.84 93.54
C ALA A 45 -12.22 -26.95 92.63
N LEU A 46 -11.71 -28.04 93.22
CA LEU A 46 -11.21 -29.21 92.49
C LEU A 46 -12.31 -29.85 91.63
N ARG A 47 -13.53 -29.96 92.16
CA ARG A 47 -14.70 -30.42 91.39
C ARG A 47 -15.00 -29.46 90.24
N GLY A 48 -14.94 -28.15 90.47
CA GLY A 48 -15.10 -27.13 89.43
C GLY A 48 -14.09 -27.27 88.29
N TYR A 49 -12.81 -27.53 88.59
CA TYR A 49 -11.79 -27.78 87.56
C TYR A 49 -12.07 -29.05 86.75
N ARG A 50 -12.50 -30.14 87.40
CA ARG A 50 -12.89 -31.38 86.72
C ARG A 50 -14.09 -31.16 85.78
N THR A 51 -15.11 -30.41 86.23
CA THR A 51 -16.26 -30.03 85.38
C THR A 51 -15.82 -29.21 84.17
N LYS A 52 -14.91 -28.23 84.34
CA LYS A 52 -14.36 -27.48 83.20
C LYS A 52 -13.64 -28.39 82.20
N GLY A 53 -12.96 -29.44 82.68
CA GLY A 53 -12.30 -30.41 81.82
C GLY A 53 -13.27 -31.27 81.00
N LEU A 54 -14.36 -31.72 81.61
CA LEU A 54 -15.43 -32.43 80.89
C LEU A 54 -16.11 -31.52 79.84
N ASN A 55 -16.30 -30.24 80.17
CA ASN A 55 -16.83 -29.26 79.21
C ASN A 55 -15.87 -29.04 78.03
N TYR A 56 -14.56 -29.03 78.28
CA TYR A 56 -13.56 -28.91 77.23
C TYR A 56 -13.53 -30.14 76.31
N GLU A 57 -13.57 -31.34 76.88
CA GLU A 57 -13.70 -32.60 76.13
C GLU A 57 -14.97 -32.61 75.26
N SER A 58 -16.11 -32.21 75.83
CA SER A 58 -17.38 -32.06 75.11
C SER A 58 -17.27 -31.05 73.95
N GLY A 59 -16.62 -29.90 74.18
CA GLY A 59 -16.35 -28.92 73.13
C GLY A 59 -15.50 -29.48 71.98
N VAL A 60 -14.44 -30.24 72.29
CA VAL A 60 -13.59 -30.90 71.29
C VAL A 60 -14.37 -31.96 70.49
N ARG A 61 -15.21 -32.77 71.16
CA ARG A 61 -16.13 -33.74 70.53
C ARG A 61 -17.05 -33.07 69.52
N ILE A 62 -17.66 -31.95 69.91
CA ILE A 62 -18.58 -31.18 69.06
C ILE A 62 -17.83 -30.64 67.84
N ILE A 63 -16.66 -30.03 68.01
CA ILE A 63 -15.87 -29.47 66.88
C ILE A 63 -15.46 -30.56 65.90
N ARG A 64 -14.98 -31.72 66.39
CA ARG A 64 -14.62 -32.86 65.52
C ARG A 64 -15.82 -33.39 64.75
N SER A 65 -16.96 -33.53 65.42
CA SER A 65 -18.21 -33.97 64.81
C SER A 65 -18.70 -33.00 63.73
N GLN A 66 -18.61 -31.68 63.98
CA GLN A 66 -18.91 -30.66 62.98
C GLN A 66 -17.95 -30.72 61.80
N SER A 67 -16.65 -30.91 62.04
CA SER A 67 -15.65 -31.06 60.98
C SER A 67 -15.93 -32.29 60.11
N HIS A 68 -16.32 -33.42 60.72
CA HIS A 68 -16.70 -34.62 59.97
C HIS A 68 -17.96 -34.40 59.13
N ALA A 69 -19.01 -33.80 59.69
CA ALA A 69 -20.23 -33.45 58.96
C ALA A 69 -19.96 -32.49 57.79
N ASN A 70 -19.10 -31.47 57.99
CA ASN A 70 -18.67 -30.58 56.92
C ASN A 70 -17.90 -31.34 55.82
N SER A 71 -17.04 -32.30 56.18
CA SER A 71 -16.31 -33.10 55.19
C SER A 71 -17.25 -33.96 54.35
N ILE A 72 -18.27 -34.58 54.96
CA ILE A 72 -19.29 -35.34 54.23
C ILE A 72 -20.08 -34.43 53.31
N ALA A 73 -20.53 -33.27 53.79
CA ALA A 73 -21.24 -32.30 52.97
C ALA A 73 -20.38 -31.83 51.77
N SER A 74 -19.10 -31.56 51.99
CA SER A 74 -18.19 -31.09 50.94
C SER A 74 -17.89 -32.17 49.88
N ASN A 75 -17.68 -33.42 50.32
CA ASN A 75 -17.52 -34.56 49.44
C ASN A 75 -18.81 -34.84 48.65
N GLY A 76 -19.97 -34.77 49.32
CA GLY A 76 -21.27 -34.90 48.68
C GLY A 76 -21.55 -33.79 47.67
N ALA A 77 -21.20 -32.55 47.98
CA ALA A 77 -21.33 -31.42 47.05
C ALA A 77 -20.42 -31.60 45.83
N THR A 78 -19.23 -32.15 46.01
CA THR A 78 -18.32 -32.49 44.90
C THR A 78 -18.91 -33.60 44.03
N SER A 79 -19.48 -34.64 44.65
CA SER A 79 -20.24 -35.68 43.93
C SER A 79 -21.39 -35.09 43.11
N LEU A 80 -22.13 -34.13 43.69
CA LEU A 80 -23.25 -33.47 43.02
C LEU A 80 -22.84 -32.54 41.88
N ARG A 81 -21.62 -31.97 41.93
CA ARG A 81 -21.05 -31.24 40.79
C ARG A 81 -20.77 -32.15 39.60
N LEU A 82 -20.48 -33.42 39.84
CA LEU A 82 -20.25 -34.44 38.79
C LEU A 82 -21.55 -35.08 38.30
N ASP A 83 -22.48 -35.37 39.22
CA ASP A 83 -23.81 -35.92 38.93
C ASP A 83 -24.87 -35.18 39.77
N GLY A 84 -25.51 -34.18 39.17
CA GLY A 84 -26.52 -33.36 39.84
C GLY A 84 -27.94 -33.95 39.82
N SER A 85 -28.10 -35.26 39.59
CA SER A 85 -29.42 -35.90 39.64
C SER A 85 -30.07 -35.80 41.03
N ASP A 86 -31.40 -35.75 41.06
CA ASP A 86 -32.15 -35.70 42.32
C ASP A 86 -31.95 -36.97 43.16
N ASP A 87 -31.67 -38.11 42.52
CA ASP A 87 -31.37 -39.37 43.21
C ASP A 87 -30.00 -39.32 43.90
N ASN A 88 -28.97 -38.78 43.24
CA ASN A 88 -27.68 -38.56 43.89
C ASN A 88 -27.82 -37.57 45.05
N TYR A 89 -28.62 -36.51 44.89
CA TYR A 89 -28.88 -35.55 45.97
C TYR A 89 -29.45 -36.23 47.21
N ARG A 90 -30.54 -36.99 47.05
CA ARG A 90 -31.19 -37.71 48.16
C ARG A 90 -30.25 -38.70 48.84
N LYS A 91 -29.37 -39.35 48.06
CA LYS A 91 -28.32 -40.22 48.60
C LYS A 91 -27.34 -39.45 49.47
N GLN A 92 -26.81 -38.32 49.00
CA GLN A 92 -25.87 -37.51 49.79
C GLN A 92 -26.53 -36.88 51.02
N GLU A 93 -27.79 -36.44 50.90
CA GLU A 93 -28.61 -35.95 52.00
C GLU A 93 -28.78 -37.03 53.09
N SER A 94 -29.11 -38.27 52.69
CA SER A 94 -29.24 -39.39 53.63
C SER A 94 -27.93 -39.69 54.37
N LEU A 95 -26.78 -39.67 53.66
CA LEU A 95 -25.47 -39.87 54.28
C LEU A 95 -25.13 -38.75 55.28
N LEU A 96 -25.44 -37.50 54.94
CA LEU A 96 -25.25 -36.35 55.82
C LEU A 96 -26.13 -36.45 57.07
N LEU A 97 -27.41 -36.78 56.90
CA LEU A 97 -28.35 -36.98 58.01
C LEU A 97 -27.87 -38.07 58.96
N GLN A 98 -27.48 -39.24 58.44
CA GLN A 98 -26.96 -40.35 59.25
C GLN A 98 -25.72 -39.94 60.05
N ALA A 99 -24.79 -39.20 59.44
CA ALA A 99 -23.58 -38.74 60.12
C ALA A 99 -23.87 -37.70 61.21
N ILE A 100 -24.84 -36.81 61.00
CA ILE A 100 -25.24 -35.81 61.99
C ILE A 100 -26.01 -36.46 63.13
N ASP A 101 -26.95 -37.36 62.84
CA ASP A 101 -27.77 -38.02 63.84
C ASP A 101 -26.94 -38.91 64.77
N SER A 102 -25.95 -39.62 64.23
CA SER A 102 -25.01 -40.44 65.00
C SER A 102 -23.94 -39.65 65.76
N SER A 103 -23.85 -38.34 65.54
CA SER A 103 -22.84 -37.51 66.22
C SER A 103 -23.20 -37.17 67.68
N PRO A 104 -22.19 -37.02 68.56
CA PRO A 104 -22.38 -36.61 69.96
C PRO A 104 -22.66 -35.10 70.13
N MET A 105 -23.18 -34.42 69.11
CA MET A 105 -23.56 -33.00 69.18
C MET A 105 -24.92 -32.83 69.90
N ASP A 106 -25.12 -31.71 70.61
CA ASP A 106 -26.47 -31.34 71.05
C ASP A 106 -27.35 -30.91 69.88
N VAL A 107 -28.66 -30.85 70.13
CA VAL A 107 -29.70 -30.57 69.13
C VAL A 107 -29.45 -29.27 68.38
N GLY A 108 -29.03 -28.20 69.07
CA GLY A 108 -28.77 -26.90 68.45
C GLY A 108 -27.63 -26.98 67.43
N HIS A 109 -26.55 -27.66 67.79
CA HIS A 109 -25.42 -27.89 66.88
C HIS A 109 -25.77 -28.85 65.73
N LYS A 110 -26.59 -29.89 65.96
CA LYS A 110 -27.06 -30.79 64.89
C LYS A 110 -27.87 -30.03 63.84
N ILE A 111 -28.84 -29.22 64.25
CA ILE A 111 -29.66 -28.41 63.33
C ILE A 111 -28.78 -27.45 62.52
N LYS A 112 -27.82 -26.78 63.17
CA LYS A 112 -26.89 -25.87 62.50
C LYS A 112 -26.01 -26.60 61.48
N ALA A 113 -25.46 -27.75 61.84
CA ALA A 113 -24.65 -28.57 60.94
C ALA A 113 -25.46 -29.09 59.76
N LEU A 114 -26.71 -29.51 60.00
CA LEU A 114 -27.60 -30.03 58.96
C LEU A 114 -27.98 -28.96 57.96
N ASN A 115 -28.46 -27.80 58.43
CA ASN A 115 -28.82 -26.69 57.54
C ASN A 115 -27.63 -26.22 56.69
N LYS A 116 -26.44 -26.14 57.30
CA LYS A 116 -25.22 -25.78 56.56
C LYS A 116 -24.87 -26.85 55.52
N GLY A 117 -24.89 -28.12 55.88
CA GLY A 117 -24.54 -29.22 54.98
C GLY A 117 -25.54 -29.37 53.83
N LEU A 118 -26.86 -29.29 54.10
CA LEU A 118 -27.89 -29.29 53.07
C LEU A 118 -27.73 -28.12 52.10
N SER A 119 -27.40 -26.93 52.60
CA SER A 119 -27.12 -25.76 51.76
C SER A 119 -25.89 -25.98 50.87
N GLU A 120 -24.84 -26.64 51.36
CA GLU A 120 -23.63 -26.97 50.59
C GLU A 120 -23.91 -28.03 49.51
N LEU A 121 -24.65 -29.09 49.84
CA LEU A 121 -25.13 -30.09 48.87
C LEU A 121 -25.99 -29.42 47.80
N ALA A 122 -26.92 -28.55 48.20
CA ALA A 122 -27.80 -27.82 47.30
C ALA A 122 -27.03 -26.94 46.31
N GLN A 123 -26.00 -26.25 46.79
CA GLN A 123 -25.14 -25.46 45.92
C GLN A 123 -24.41 -26.34 44.88
N GLY A 124 -23.91 -27.50 45.29
CA GLY A 124 -23.26 -28.45 44.38
C GLY A 124 -24.19 -28.94 43.27
N GLN A 125 -25.43 -29.30 43.63
CA GLN A 125 -26.43 -29.73 42.64
C GLN A 125 -26.82 -28.58 41.69
N VAL A 126 -27.06 -27.39 42.24
CA VAL A 126 -27.43 -26.21 41.45
C VAL A 126 -26.32 -25.82 40.47
N ASP A 127 -25.06 -25.87 40.89
CA ASP A 127 -23.92 -25.60 40.00
C ASP A 127 -23.89 -26.58 38.81
N HIS A 128 -24.13 -27.87 39.05
CA HIS A 128 -24.20 -28.88 37.99
C HIS A 128 -25.39 -28.65 37.04
N VAL A 129 -26.59 -28.46 37.59
CA VAL A 129 -27.81 -28.28 36.78
C VAL A 129 -27.73 -26.99 35.97
N ALA A 130 -27.15 -25.93 36.54
CA ALA A 130 -26.97 -24.67 35.83
C ALA A 130 -25.99 -24.80 34.66
N PHE A 131 -24.94 -25.61 34.80
CA PHE A 131 -23.97 -25.87 33.75
C PHE A 131 -24.55 -26.76 32.64
N ASN A 132 -25.17 -27.89 33.00
CA ASN A 132 -25.62 -28.90 32.03
C ASN A 132 -27.02 -28.64 31.46
N ASN A 133 -27.88 -27.91 32.19
CA ASN A 133 -29.24 -27.61 31.75
C ASN A 133 -29.69 -26.20 32.21
N PRO A 134 -29.05 -25.14 31.69
CA PRO A 134 -29.37 -23.75 32.05
C PRO A 134 -30.83 -23.38 31.72
N ALA A 135 -31.47 -24.09 30.79
CA ALA A 135 -32.87 -23.86 30.42
C ALA A 135 -33.85 -24.01 31.59
N LYS A 136 -33.54 -24.86 32.58
CA LYS A 136 -34.35 -25.02 33.80
C LYS A 136 -34.45 -23.74 34.64
N PHE A 137 -33.50 -22.81 34.51
CA PHE A 137 -33.48 -21.55 35.25
C PHE A 137 -34.17 -20.41 34.49
N LYS A 138 -34.55 -20.59 33.21
CA LYS A 138 -35.21 -19.56 32.39
C LYS A 138 -36.45 -18.94 33.04
N PRO A 139 -37.36 -19.70 33.71
CA PRO A 139 -38.52 -19.12 34.37
C PRO A 139 -38.19 -18.16 35.52
N LEU A 140 -36.95 -18.21 36.05
CA LEU A 140 -36.48 -17.35 37.13
C LEU A 140 -35.86 -16.03 36.62
N PHE A 141 -35.75 -15.87 35.30
CA PHE A 141 -35.22 -14.68 34.68
C PHE A 141 -36.33 -13.71 34.30
N LYS A 142 -36.04 -12.42 34.44
CA LYS A 142 -36.78 -11.34 33.81
C LYS A 142 -35.95 -10.84 32.63
N ILE A 143 -36.53 -10.83 31.44
CA ILE A 143 -35.89 -10.27 30.25
C ILE A 143 -36.40 -8.85 30.11
N GLU A 144 -35.50 -7.88 30.23
CA GLU A 144 -35.80 -6.48 29.99
C GLU A 144 -35.06 -6.02 28.74
N SER A 145 -35.76 -5.38 27.81
CA SER A 145 -35.10 -4.73 26.69
C SER A 145 -34.63 -3.35 27.14
N LYS A 146 -33.31 -3.13 27.20
CA LYS A 146 -32.80 -1.77 27.37
C LYS A 146 -33.04 -1.02 26.07
N PRO A 147 -33.77 0.12 26.10
CA PRO A 147 -34.05 0.87 24.89
C PRO A 147 -32.73 1.34 24.28
N GLY A 148 -32.51 0.97 23.01
CA GLY A 148 -31.49 1.58 22.17
C GLY A 148 -31.96 2.93 21.63
N THR A 149 -31.16 3.53 20.75
CA THR A 149 -31.60 4.71 19.98
C THR A 149 -32.82 4.34 19.14
N PRO A 150 -33.89 5.16 19.10
CA PRO A 150 -35.07 4.86 18.29
C PRO A 150 -34.68 4.61 16.83
N LEU A 151 -34.97 3.41 16.32
CA LEU A 151 -34.76 3.07 14.92
C LEU A 151 -35.90 3.67 14.10
N THR A 152 -35.54 4.55 13.18
CA THR A 152 -36.41 5.29 12.24
C THR A 152 -36.80 4.50 11.00
N GLY A 153 -36.18 3.33 10.75
CA GLY A 153 -36.42 2.52 9.55
C GLY A 153 -35.44 2.78 8.41
N LYS A 154 -34.50 3.73 8.58
CA LYS A 154 -33.52 4.20 7.57
C LYS A 154 -32.08 3.79 7.84
N GLU A 155 -31.89 3.04 8.92
CA GLU A 155 -30.57 2.64 9.39
C GLU A 155 -29.85 1.70 8.41
N THR A 156 -28.53 1.75 8.33
CA THR A 156 -27.76 0.66 7.72
C THR A 156 -27.58 -0.51 8.68
N ILE A 157 -27.13 -1.67 8.19
CA ILE A 157 -26.64 -2.77 9.04
C ILE A 157 -25.68 -2.27 10.11
N GLU A 158 -24.73 -1.38 9.78
CA GLU A 158 -23.78 -0.86 10.78
C GLU A 158 -24.51 -0.11 11.91
N GLU A 159 -25.45 0.77 11.54
CA GLU A 159 -26.26 1.55 12.47
C GLU A 159 -27.21 0.65 13.28
N LEU A 160 -27.74 -0.42 12.69
CA LEU A 160 -28.58 -1.41 13.37
C LEU A 160 -27.76 -2.24 14.38
N VAL A 161 -26.54 -2.65 14.02
CA VAL A 161 -25.65 -3.39 14.94
C VAL A 161 -25.34 -2.54 16.18
N ASP A 162 -25.06 -1.25 15.98
CA ASP A 162 -24.65 -0.33 17.05
C ASP A 162 -25.81 0.16 17.92
N ASN A 163 -27.01 0.34 17.35
CA ASN A 163 -28.13 0.98 18.05
C ASN A 163 -29.24 0.02 18.49
N ALA A 164 -29.23 -1.25 18.04
CA ALA A 164 -30.31 -2.16 18.36
C ALA A 164 -30.43 -2.42 19.87
N PRO A 165 -31.66 -2.49 20.42
CA PRO A 165 -31.89 -2.75 21.84
C PRO A 165 -31.12 -3.98 22.33
N VAL A 166 -30.59 -3.90 23.54
CA VAL A 166 -29.89 -5.03 24.18
C VAL A 166 -30.85 -5.63 25.21
N GLU A 167 -31.15 -6.91 25.02
CA GLU A 167 -31.86 -7.67 26.04
C GLU A 167 -30.91 -7.90 27.21
N VAL A 168 -31.31 -7.40 28.38
CA VAL A 168 -30.63 -7.64 29.65
C VAL A 168 -31.46 -8.63 30.44
N VAL A 169 -30.80 -9.71 30.85
CA VAL A 169 -31.43 -10.73 31.67
C VAL A 169 -31.10 -10.42 33.13
N SER A 170 -32.14 -10.16 33.92
CA SER A 170 -32.05 -9.88 35.35
C SER A 170 -32.81 -10.95 36.17
N PRO A 171 -32.52 -11.10 37.46
CA PRO A 171 -33.34 -11.95 38.32
C PRO A 171 -34.78 -11.47 38.38
N HIS A 172 -35.74 -12.39 38.42
CA HIS A 172 -37.12 -12.06 38.73
C HIS A 172 -37.19 -11.48 40.16
N GLY A 173 -37.92 -10.37 40.37
CA GLY A 173 -38.00 -9.69 41.67
C GLY A 173 -38.66 -10.53 42.78
N ASN A 174 -39.32 -11.63 42.42
CA ASN A 174 -39.89 -12.61 43.35
C ASN A 174 -39.51 -14.03 42.94
N ILE A 175 -38.30 -14.45 43.31
CA ILE A 175 -37.72 -15.76 42.99
C ILE A 175 -38.48 -16.90 43.71
N ALA A 176 -39.20 -16.60 44.79
CA ALA A 176 -40.00 -17.56 45.55
C ALA A 176 -41.33 -17.94 44.87
N VAL A 177 -41.86 -17.10 43.98
CA VAL A 177 -43.18 -17.28 43.33
C VAL A 177 -43.05 -17.70 41.86
N ALA A 178 -41.86 -17.58 41.25
CA ALA A 178 -41.61 -18.06 39.90
C ALA A 178 -41.74 -19.60 39.83
N SER A 179 -42.52 -20.09 38.87
CA SER A 179 -43.02 -21.46 38.83
C SER A 179 -41.91 -22.53 38.70
N GLY A 180 -41.82 -23.39 39.72
CA GLY A 180 -41.08 -24.66 39.68
C GLY A 180 -39.64 -24.57 40.21
N ASP A 181 -39.31 -25.46 41.14
CA ASP A 181 -37.93 -25.64 41.60
C ASP A 181 -37.09 -26.28 40.47
N PRO A 182 -35.96 -25.68 40.05
CA PRO A 182 -35.14 -26.20 38.95
C PRO A 182 -34.49 -27.57 39.27
N CYS A 183 -34.35 -27.89 40.54
CA CYS A 183 -33.82 -29.16 41.06
C CYS A 183 -34.23 -29.35 42.53
N TYR A 184 -34.10 -30.57 43.05
CA TYR A 184 -34.50 -30.90 44.42
C TYR A 184 -33.79 -30.06 45.50
N GLY A 185 -32.48 -29.82 45.34
CA GLY A 185 -31.66 -29.05 46.27
C GLY A 185 -32.07 -27.59 46.40
N TRP A 186 -32.79 -27.03 45.42
CA TRP A 186 -33.17 -25.61 45.38
C TRP A 186 -33.91 -25.16 46.64
N LYS A 187 -34.79 -26.00 47.20
CA LYS A 187 -35.56 -25.69 48.42
C LYS A 187 -34.70 -25.47 49.66
N HIS A 188 -33.46 -25.96 49.69
CA HIS A 188 -32.54 -25.85 50.82
C HIS A 188 -31.60 -24.63 50.74
N LEU A 189 -31.68 -23.85 49.66
CA LEU A 189 -30.97 -22.57 49.55
C LEU A 189 -31.79 -21.46 50.21
N SER A 190 -31.10 -20.58 50.94
CA SER A 190 -31.68 -19.32 51.41
C SER A 190 -32.04 -18.41 50.24
N GLU A 191 -32.96 -17.44 50.45
CA GLU A 191 -33.34 -16.49 49.40
C GLU A 191 -32.15 -15.71 48.84
N ALA A 192 -31.21 -15.30 49.70
CA ALA A 192 -30.00 -14.62 49.28
C ALA A 192 -29.12 -15.50 48.36
N GLN A 193 -29.01 -16.79 48.65
CA GLN A 193 -28.28 -17.75 47.81
C GLN A 193 -28.99 -17.99 46.48
N LYS A 194 -30.32 -18.17 46.50
CA LYS A 194 -31.13 -18.29 45.28
C LYS A 194 -30.94 -17.07 44.39
N HIS A 195 -31.02 -15.86 44.95
CA HIS A 195 -30.80 -14.61 44.22
C HIS A 195 -29.39 -14.51 43.65
N SER A 196 -28.36 -14.88 44.43
CA SER A 196 -26.97 -14.90 43.96
C SER A 196 -26.77 -15.83 42.76
N VAL A 197 -27.35 -17.03 42.79
CA VAL A 197 -27.30 -17.98 41.66
C VAL A 197 -27.98 -17.40 40.43
N VAL A 198 -29.23 -16.92 40.56
CA VAL A 198 -29.98 -16.38 39.42
C VAL A 198 -29.26 -15.16 38.83
N GLN A 199 -28.73 -14.27 39.67
CA GLN A 199 -27.94 -13.11 39.23
C GLN A 199 -26.68 -13.52 38.46
N ARG A 200 -25.93 -14.50 38.97
CA ARG A 200 -24.72 -15.02 38.29
C ARG A 200 -25.06 -15.58 36.91
N LEU A 201 -26.13 -16.38 36.81
CA LEU A 201 -26.56 -16.98 35.55
C LEU A 201 -27.11 -15.94 34.57
N SER A 202 -27.88 -14.97 35.05
CA SER A 202 -28.45 -13.92 34.21
C SER A 202 -27.36 -12.98 33.66
N SER A 203 -26.36 -12.64 34.48
CA SER A 203 -25.18 -11.89 34.06
C SER A 203 -24.33 -12.66 33.04
N SER A 204 -24.10 -13.96 33.27
CA SER A 204 -23.37 -14.80 32.30
C SER A 204 -24.11 -14.93 30.96
N HIS A 205 -25.44 -15.05 30.98
CA HIS A 205 -26.24 -15.11 29.77
C HIS A 205 -26.19 -13.79 28.98
N THR A 206 -26.31 -12.67 29.69
CA THR A 206 -26.23 -11.33 29.07
C THR A 206 -24.84 -11.10 28.46
N ALA A 207 -23.76 -11.45 29.17
CA ALA A 207 -22.39 -11.30 28.69
C ALA A 207 -22.12 -12.15 27.44
N GLY A 208 -22.51 -13.43 27.45
CA GLY A 208 -22.34 -14.33 26.30
C GLY A 208 -23.10 -13.84 25.06
N LYS A 209 -24.36 -13.42 25.24
CA LYS A 209 -25.16 -12.85 24.13
C LYS A 209 -24.55 -11.54 23.58
N GLN A 210 -23.98 -10.71 24.45
CA GLN A 210 -23.33 -9.47 24.03
C GLN A 210 -22.03 -9.72 23.27
N GLU A 211 -21.19 -10.64 23.74
CA GLU A 211 -19.98 -11.07 23.03
C GLU A 211 -20.30 -11.64 21.65
N GLU A 212 -21.33 -12.48 21.56
CA GLU A 212 -21.81 -13.08 20.31
C GLU A 212 -22.34 -12.00 19.35
N ARG A 213 -23.13 -11.03 19.85
CA ARG A 213 -23.55 -9.85 19.06
C ARG A 213 -22.39 -9.00 18.59
N SER A 214 -21.35 -8.80 19.40
CA SER A 214 -20.16 -8.07 18.97
C SER A 214 -19.41 -8.81 17.86
N ARG A 215 -19.16 -10.12 18.02
CA ARG A 215 -18.48 -10.94 17.02
C ARG A 215 -19.22 -10.96 15.68
N VAL A 216 -20.52 -11.27 15.71
CA VAL A 216 -21.36 -11.35 14.52
C VAL A 216 -21.60 -9.96 13.93
N GLY A 217 -21.70 -8.93 14.78
CA GLY A 217 -21.79 -7.54 14.37
C GLY A 217 -20.57 -7.10 13.58
N THR A 218 -19.35 -7.41 14.03
CA THR A 218 -18.12 -7.13 13.26
C THR A 218 -18.14 -7.83 11.91
N LEU A 219 -18.49 -9.11 11.86
CA LEU A 219 -18.59 -9.88 10.62
C LEU A 219 -19.56 -9.23 9.63
N LEU A 220 -20.74 -8.83 10.10
CA LEU A 220 -21.74 -8.12 9.30
C LEU A 220 -21.18 -6.81 8.72
N LYS A 221 -20.49 -6.00 9.52
CA LYS A 221 -19.93 -4.71 9.06
C LYS A 221 -18.79 -4.90 8.05
N ASP A 222 -17.95 -5.90 8.27
CA ASP A 222 -16.85 -6.21 7.36
C ASP A 222 -17.42 -6.68 6.01
N ASP A 223 -18.36 -7.63 6.04
CA ASP A 223 -18.99 -8.16 4.83
C ASP A 223 -19.76 -7.08 4.05
N THR A 224 -20.52 -6.20 4.73
CA THR A 224 -21.19 -5.07 4.04
C THR A 224 -20.20 -4.13 3.39
N SER A 225 -19.00 -3.93 3.97
CA SER A 225 -17.94 -3.14 3.36
C SER A 225 -17.37 -3.77 2.08
N PHE A 226 -17.27 -5.10 2.00
CA PHE A 226 -16.86 -5.81 0.79
C PHE A 226 -17.95 -5.76 -0.28
N LEU A 227 -19.21 -5.97 0.11
CA LEU A 227 -20.35 -5.94 -0.80
C LEU A 227 -20.50 -4.58 -1.48
N ARG A 228 -20.27 -3.48 -0.75
CA ARG A 228 -20.26 -2.11 -1.32
C ARG A 228 -19.13 -1.88 -2.34
N ARG A 229 -18.07 -2.68 -2.30
CA ARG A 229 -16.98 -2.69 -3.29
C ARG A 229 -17.24 -3.67 -4.44
N GLY A 230 -18.39 -4.33 -4.45
CA GLY A 230 -18.76 -5.34 -5.45
C GLY A 230 -18.16 -6.73 -5.21
N ILE A 231 -17.57 -6.97 -4.04
CA ILE A 231 -16.95 -8.25 -3.67
C ILE A 231 -17.91 -9.01 -2.75
N VAL A 232 -18.23 -10.25 -3.11
CA VAL A 232 -19.00 -11.16 -2.23
C VAL A 232 -18.02 -12.04 -1.45
N PRO A 233 -17.78 -11.75 -0.16
CA PRO A 233 -16.87 -12.56 0.64
C PRO A 233 -17.49 -13.93 0.94
N GLU A 234 -16.66 -14.94 1.19
CA GLU A 234 -17.14 -16.30 1.51
C GLU A 234 -17.88 -16.34 2.85
N SER A 235 -17.48 -15.47 3.80
CA SER A 235 -18.14 -15.24 5.09
C SER A 235 -19.60 -14.80 4.96
N ALA A 236 -20.01 -14.20 3.84
CA ALA A 236 -21.40 -13.81 3.62
C ALA A 236 -22.37 -15.01 3.59
N LYS A 237 -21.84 -16.25 3.48
CA LYS A 237 -22.59 -17.51 3.54
C LYS A 237 -22.46 -18.23 4.89
N ASP A 238 -21.78 -17.63 5.86
CA ASP A 238 -21.61 -18.21 7.20
C ASP A 238 -22.98 -18.45 7.84
N PRO A 239 -23.26 -19.64 8.41
CA PRO A 239 -24.49 -19.89 9.16
C PRO A 239 -24.78 -18.85 10.26
N ALA A 240 -23.74 -18.21 10.82
CA ALA A 240 -23.85 -17.13 11.80
C ALA A 240 -24.43 -15.82 11.21
N LEU A 241 -24.61 -15.73 9.90
CA LEU A 241 -25.29 -14.62 9.22
C LEU A 241 -26.66 -15.02 8.67
N SER A 242 -27.13 -16.25 8.95
CA SER A 242 -28.46 -16.70 8.55
C SER A 242 -29.56 -15.89 9.24
N GLU A 243 -30.70 -15.74 8.56
CA GLU A 243 -31.85 -14.99 9.09
C GLU A 243 -32.26 -15.50 10.48
N ASP A 244 -32.37 -16.83 10.66
CA ASP A 244 -32.80 -17.44 11.91
C ASP A 244 -31.86 -17.10 13.08
N TYR A 245 -30.56 -17.11 12.83
CA TYR A 245 -29.57 -16.80 13.85
C TYR A 245 -29.50 -15.30 14.15
N LEU A 246 -29.62 -14.43 13.14
CA LEU A 246 -29.73 -12.99 13.35
C LEU A 246 -30.99 -12.61 14.14
N ARG A 247 -32.13 -13.28 13.87
CA ARG A 247 -33.37 -13.13 14.64
C ARG A 247 -33.20 -13.56 16.10
N GLN A 248 -32.42 -14.59 16.36
CA GLN A 248 -32.11 -15.03 17.73
C GLN A 248 -31.29 -13.98 18.50
N LEU A 249 -30.33 -13.32 17.83
CA LEU A 249 -29.41 -12.38 18.47
C LEU A 249 -29.99 -10.96 18.63
N TRP A 250 -30.64 -10.43 17.60
CA TRP A 250 -31.16 -9.04 17.55
C TRP A 250 -32.69 -8.93 17.61
N GLY A 251 -33.40 -10.05 17.71
CA GLY A 251 -34.86 -10.11 17.71
C GLY A 251 -35.47 -10.19 16.31
N ASP A 252 -36.76 -10.55 16.25
CA ASP A 252 -37.45 -10.90 15.01
C ASP A 252 -37.37 -9.80 13.93
N THR A 253 -37.76 -8.58 14.28
CA THR A 253 -37.82 -7.46 13.33
C THR A 253 -36.43 -7.02 12.85
N THR A 254 -35.50 -6.81 13.78
CA THR A 254 -34.15 -6.32 13.46
C THR A 254 -33.31 -7.36 12.74
N GLY A 255 -33.36 -8.62 13.20
CA GLY A 255 -32.64 -9.72 12.57
C GLY A 255 -33.10 -10.00 11.15
N ARG A 256 -34.42 -10.01 10.90
CA ARG A 256 -34.96 -10.12 9.53
C ARG A 256 -34.49 -8.99 8.63
N ARG A 257 -34.51 -7.76 9.15
CA ARG A 257 -34.06 -6.60 8.39
C ARG A 257 -32.59 -6.70 8.02
N MET A 258 -31.70 -6.99 8.99
CA MET A 258 -30.27 -7.18 8.72
C MET A 258 -30.03 -8.27 7.67
N SER A 259 -30.73 -9.40 7.78
CA SER A 259 -30.62 -10.49 6.80
C SER A 259 -31.07 -10.06 5.40
N ALA A 260 -32.19 -9.33 5.28
CA ALA A 260 -32.69 -8.83 4.00
C ALA A 260 -31.75 -7.78 3.37
N GLU A 261 -31.18 -6.90 4.19
CA GLU A 261 -30.20 -5.91 3.75
C GLU A 261 -28.90 -6.59 3.27
N LEU A 262 -28.42 -7.62 4.00
CA LEU A 262 -27.25 -8.41 3.62
C LEU A 262 -27.48 -9.15 2.30
N GLN A 263 -28.60 -9.85 2.17
CA GLN A 263 -28.94 -10.57 0.93
C GLN A 263 -29.06 -9.62 -0.27
N THR A 264 -29.67 -8.45 -0.08
CA THR A 264 -29.71 -7.42 -1.13
C THR A 264 -28.31 -6.96 -1.52
N GLY A 265 -27.41 -6.79 -0.55
CA GLY A 265 -26.00 -6.47 -0.81
C GLY A 265 -25.29 -7.57 -1.60
N ILE A 266 -25.51 -8.84 -1.25
CA ILE A 266 -24.98 -10.02 -1.96
C ILE A 266 -25.45 -10.03 -3.41
N ASP A 267 -26.73 -9.77 -3.66
CA ASP A 267 -27.31 -9.77 -5.00
C ASP A 267 -26.80 -8.60 -5.86
N LEU A 268 -26.56 -7.44 -5.25
CA LEU A 268 -26.10 -6.23 -5.96
C LEU A 268 -24.58 -6.17 -6.14
N ALA A 269 -23.78 -6.81 -5.28
CA ALA A 269 -22.32 -6.75 -5.36
C ALA A 269 -21.76 -7.14 -6.74
N PRO A 270 -22.20 -8.23 -7.41
CA PRO A 270 -21.76 -8.53 -8.77
C PRO A 270 -22.08 -7.42 -9.77
N ILE A 271 -23.23 -6.75 -9.62
CA ILE A 271 -23.65 -5.64 -10.49
C ILE A 271 -22.75 -4.41 -10.23
N ILE A 272 -22.47 -4.10 -8.96
CA ILE A 272 -21.54 -3.02 -8.58
C ILE A 272 -20.16 -3.27 -9.20
N ASN A 273 -19.64 -4.49 -9.10
CA ASN A 273 -18.35 -4.85 -9.69
C ASN A 273 -18.33 -4.66 -11.21
N GLN A 274 -19.42 -5.05 -11.89
CA GLN A 274 -19.57 -4.80 -13.33
C GLN A 274 -19.58 -3.30 -13.64
N LEU A 275 -20.35 -2.50 -12.90
CA LEU A 275 -20.38 -1.04 -13.07
C LEU A 275 -19.00 -0.42 -12.85
N PHE A 276 -18.22 -0.94 -11.90
CA PHE A 276 -16.86 -0.46 -11.64
C PHE A 276 -15.90 -0.74 -12.78
N LEU A 277 -16.15 -1.76 -13.61
CA LEU A 277 -15.31 -2.08 -14.77
C LEU A 277 -15.83 -1.44 -16.07
N MET A 278 -17.01 -0.82 -16.06
CA MET A 278 -17.58 -0.16 -17.23
C MET A 278 -16.95 1.23 -17.50
N PRO A 279 -16.98 1.68 -18.77
CA PRO A 279 -16.79 3.08 -19.12
C PRO A 279 -17.77 3.98 -18.34
N PRO A 280 -17.34 5.18 -17.88
CA PRO A 280 -18.19 6.04 -17.05
C PRO A 280 -19.58 6.28 -17.63
N GLU A 281 -19.67 6.55 -18.93
CA GLU A 281 -20.94 6.80 -19.62
C GLU A 281 -21.88 5.58 -19.59
N GLN A 282 -21.34 4.37 -19.75
CA GLN A 282 -22.12 3.13 -19.68
C GLN A 282 -22.53 2.81 -18.24
N ALA A 283 -21.63 3.03 -17.28
CA ALA A 283 -21.90 2.85 -15.87
C ALA A 283 -23.07 3.75 -15.40
N GLU A 284 -23.11 5.02 -15.81
CA GLU A 284 -24.22 5.93 -15.49
C GLU A 284 -25.56 5.44 -16.08
N VAL A 285 -25.57 4.92 -17.30
CA VAL A 285 -26.77 4.39 -17.94
C VAL A 285 -27.28 3.14 -17.23
N GLU A 286 -26.41 2.20 -16.88
CA GLU A 286 -26.80 0.99 -16.14
C GLU A 286 -27.22 1.32 -14.70
N LEU A 287 -26.51 2.23 -14.04
CA LEU A 287 -26.88 2.72 -12.70
C LEU A 287 -28.28 3.32 -12.72
N ALA A 288 -28.63 4.13 -13.72
CA ALA A 288 -29.97 4.71 -13.83
C ALA A 288 -31.09 3.66 -13.93
N LYS A 289 -30.82 2.46 -14.48
CA LYS A 289 -31.80 1.35 -14.53
C LYS A 289 -32.05 0.71 -13.16
N LEU A 290 -31.09 0.82 -12.24
CA LEU A 290 -31.18 0.28 -10.87
C LEU A 290 -31.89 1.22 -9.90
N LYS A 291 -32.34 2.39 -10.37
CA LYS A 291 -33.05 3.37 -9.55
C LYS A 291 -34.35 2.74 -8.99
N PRO A 292 -34.54 2.71 -7.66
CA PRO A 292 -35.72 2.10 -7.06
C PRO A 292 -37.02 2.83 -7.48
N ASP A 293 -38.10 2.07 -7.70
CA ASP A 293 -39.44 2.63 -7.95
C ASP A 293 -40.03 3.19 -6.64
N PRO A 294 -40.34 4.50 -6.55
CA PRO A 294 -40.92 5.11 -5.35
C PRO A 294 -42.30 4.54 -4.97
N LYS A 295 -42.96 3.75 -5.81
CA LYS A 295 -44.28 3.14 -5.53
C LYS A 295 -44.23 1.84 -4.72
N ASN A 296 -43.06 1.20 -4.57
CA ASN A 296 -42.90 -0.03 -3.78
C ASN A 296 -42.46 0.27 -2.34
N LEU A 297 -43.43 0.62 -1.47
CA LEU A 297 -43.21 1.26 -0.17
C LEU A 297 -42.53 0.42 0.94
N ILE A 298 -42.49 -0.92 0.84
CA ILE A 298 -41.84 -1.75 1.87
C ILE A 298 -40.35 -1.87 1.57
N GLY A 299 -39.49 -1.30 2.43
CA GLY A 299 -38.03 -1.30 2.26
C GLY A 299 -37.51 -0.29 1.23
N ALA A 300 -38.37 0.61 0.72
CA ALA A 300 -38.01 1.63 -0.26
C ALA A 300 -36.90 2.56 0.23
N GLU A 301 -36.93 2.95 1.50
CA GLU A 301 -35.97 3.89 2.07
C GLU A 301 -34.56 3.29 2.14
N PHE A 302 -34.44 2.02 2.54
CA PHE A 302 -33.18 1.28 2.48
C PHE A 302 -32.69 1.13 1.03
N LYS A 303 -33.55 0.71 0.10
CA LYS A 303 -33.18 0.58 -1.32
C LYS A 303 -32.74 1.92 -1.92
N ASN A 304 -33.37 3.03 -1.54
CA ASN A 304 -32.98 4.37 -1.96
C ASN A 304 -31.64 4.80 -1.36
N LYS A 305 -31.38 4.49 -0.08
CA LYS A 305 -30.08 4.74 0.56
C LYS A 305 -28.97 3.91 -0.10
N LEU A 306 -29.22 2.62 -0.32
CA LEU A 306 -28.30 1.71 -0.99
C LEU A 306 -27.99 2.17 -2.42
N TYR A 307 -29.01 2.61 -3.17
CA TYR A 307 -28.82 3.22 -4.48
C TYR A 307 -27.97 4.49 -4.39
N ALA A 308 -28.22 5.39 -3.45
CA ALA A 308 -27.43 6.61 -3.26
C ALA A 308 -25.96 6.29 -2.89
N ASP A 309 -25.74 5.28 -2.06
CA ASP A 309 -24.40 4.80 -1.69
C ASP A 309 -23.70 4.16 -2.90
N MET A 310 -24.42 3.43 -3.75
CA MET A 310 -23.90 2.89 -5.01
C MET A 310 -23.48 4.02 -5.96
N VAL A 311 -24.32 5.04 -6.14
CA VAL A 311 -24.01 6.23 -6.96
C VAL A 311 -22.71 6.88 -6.46
N LYS A 312 -22.61 7.11 -5.15
CA LYS A 312 -21.41 7.67 -4.54
C LYS A 312 -20.18 6.78 -4.78
N SER A 313 -20.33 5.46 -4.66
CA SER A 313 -19.23 4.51 -4.83
C SER A 313 -18.76 4.43 -6.29
N VAL A 314 -19.68 4.47 -7.26
CA VAL A 314 -19.34 4.53 -8.71
C VAL A 314 -18.59 5.83 -9.04
N HIS A 315 -19.04 6.98 -8.53
CA HIS A 315 -18.33 8.24 -8.72
C HIS A 315 -16.95 8.25 -8.05
N GLN A 316 -16.83 7.71 -6.84
CA GLN A 316 -15.55 7.59 -6.14
C GLN A 316 -14.60 6.66 -6.90
N ASN A 317 -15.09 5.52 -7.39
CA ASN A 317 -14.32 4.59 -8.22
C ASN A 317 -13.80 5.27 -9.50
N ASN A 318 -14.65 6.08 -10.17
CA ASN A 318 -14.23 6.85 -11.34
C ASN A 318 -13.19 7.93 -11.01
N LYS A 319 -13.28 8.55 -9.82
CA LYS A 319 -12.29 9.50 -9.33
C LYS A 319 -10.95 8.81 -9.06
N GLU A 320 -10.95 7.70 -8.33
CA GLU A 320 -9.76 6.89 -8.04
C GLU A 320 -9.10 6.36 -9.31
N ARG A 321 -9.89 5.92 -10.29
CA ARG A 321 -9.40 5.51 -11.60
C ARG A 321 -8.60 6.63 -12.30
N LYS A 322 -9.05 7.89 -12.17
CA LYS A 322 -8.38 9.06 -12.77
C LYS A 322 -7.15 9.50 -11.98
N GLU A 323 -7.22 9.51 -10.66
CA GLU A 323 -6.14 10.01 -9.79
C GLU A 323 -5.03 8.97 -9.59
N HIS A 324 -5.40 7.69 -9.52
CA HIS A 324 -4.51 6.57 -9.20
C HIS A 324 -4.76 5.35 -10.11
N PRO A 325 -4.54 5.47 -11.43
CA PRO A 325 -4.93 4.46 -12.42
C PRO A 325 -4.28 3.09 -12.20
N ILE A 326 -2.99 3.05 -11.83
CA ILE A 326 -2.28 1.78 -11.58
C ILE A 326 -2.85 1.09 -10.34
N LYS A 327 -3.00 1.83 -9.23
CA LYS A 327 -3.53 1.28 -7.98
C LYS A 327 -4.93 0.70 -8.20
N TRP A 328 -5.79 1.48 -8.84
CA TRP A 328 -7.13 1.06 -9.21
C TRP A 328 -7.13 -0.22 -10.06
N ALA A 329 -6.25 -0.31 -11.06
CA ALA A 329 -6.14 -1.49 -11.91
C ALA A 329 -5.66 -2.73 -11.15
N ILE A 330 -4.79 -2.57 -10.14
CA ILE A 330 -4.37 -3.67 -9.25
C ILE A 330 -5.55 -4.11 -8.37
N ASP A 331 -6.21 -3.16 -7.70
CA ASP A 331 -7.33 -3.42 -6.79
C ASP A 331 -8.50 -4.15 -7.49
N ASN A 332 -8.64 -3.94 -8.80
CA ASN A 332 -9.68 -4.57 -9.64
C ASN A 332 -9.18 -5.79 -10.43
N GLY A 333 -7.97 -6.29 -10.16
CA GLY A 333 -7.43 -7.50 -10.78
C GLY A 333 -7.11 -7.39 -12.28
N LEU A 334 -7.12 -6.17 -12.84
CA LEU A 334 -6.68 -5.90 -14.21
C LEU A 334 -5.16 -5.84 -14.33
N SER A 335 -4.47 -5.67 -13.21
CA SER A 335 -3.02 -5.56 -13.15
C SER A 335 -2.45 -6.24 -11.92
N GLN A 336 -1.15 -6.49 -11.95
CA GLN A 336 -0.42 -7.11 -10.85
C GLN A 336 0.50 -6.08 -10.18
N GLU A 337 0.92 -6.36 -8.94
CA GLU A 337 1.98 -5.58 -8.30
C GLU A 337 3.31 -5.75 -9.02
N PHE A 338 4.22 -4.78 -8.87
CA PHE A 338 5.57 -4.88 -9.43
C PHE A 338 6.33 -6.04 -8.79
N PRO A 339 6.73 -7.05 -9.58
CA PRO A 339 7.39 -8.23 -9.05
C PRO A 339 8.78 -7.89 -8.50
N ASP A 340 9.18 -8.53 -7.40
CA ASP A 340 10.53 -8.34 -6.85
C ASP A 340 11.61 -9.06 -7.69
N ASP A 341 11.25 -10.12 -8.41
CA ASP A 341 12.16 -10.83 -9.31
C ASP A 341 12.30 -10.13 -10.66
N SER A 342 13.51 -9.62 -10.92
CA SER A 342 13.87 -8.94 -12.17
C SER A 342 13.68 -9.77 -13.43
N ALA A 343 13.70 -11.10 -13.35
CA ALA A 343 13.46 -11.97 -14.50
C ALA A 343 12.02 -11.84 -15.02
N GLN A 344 11.07 -11.42 -14.17
CA GLN A 344 9.66 -11.27 -14.51
C GLN A 344 9.30 -9.88 -15.04
N TRP A 345 10.23 -8.92 -15.00
CA TRP A 345 9.95 -7.52 -15.31
C TRP A 345 9.54 -7.30 -16.77
N GLY A 346 10.15 -8.01 -17.72
CA GLY A 346 9.77 -7.94 -19.13
C GLY A 346 8.29 -8.27 -19.35
N ALA A 347 7.84 -9.43 -18.85
CA ALA A 347 6.44 -9.85 -18.92
C ALA A 347 5.51 -8.87 -18.19
N PHE A 348 5.92 -8.38 -17.02
CA PHE A 348 5.20 -7.35 -16.28
C PHE A 348 4.99 -6.08 -17.11
N PHE A 349 6.02 -5.56 -17.78
CA PHE A 349 5.91 -4.35 -18.59
C PHE A 349 4.98 -4.51 -19.78
N VAL A 350 5.01 -5.67 -20.46
CA VAL A 350 4.07 -6.00 -21.54
C VAL A 350 2.64 -5.98 -21.03
N HIS A 351 2.40 -6.65 -19.90
CA HIS A 351 1.10 -6.70 -19.26
C HIS A 351 0.60 -5.29 -18.89
N ARG A 352 1.44 -4.51 -18.20
CA ARG A 352 1.10 -3.15 -17.77
C ARG A 352 0.86 -2.20 -18.94
N ARG A 353 1.56 -2.37 -20.06
CA ARG A 353 1.27 -1.65 -21.31
C ARG A 353 -0.12 -1.97 -21.83
N GLY A 354 -0.51 -3.26 -21.85
CA GLY A 354 -1.87 -3.67 -22.22
C GLY A 354 -2.93 -3.01 -21.33
N VAL A 355 -2.67 -2.93 -20.02
CA VAL A 355 -3.55 -2.23 -19.07
C VAL A 355 -3.61 -0.75 -19.38
N SER A 356 -2.48 -0.07 -19.59
CA SER A 356 -2.46 1.36 -19.92
C SER A 356 -3.26 1.67 -21.19
N GLN A 357 -3.07 0.88 -22.25
CA GLN A 357 -3.83 1.04 -23.49
C GLN A 357 -5.33 0.80 -23.29
N THR A 358 -5.67 -0.18 -22.46
CA THR A 358 -7.06 -0.45 -22.09
C THR A 358 -7.66 0.72 -21.31
N MET A 359 -6.91 1.31 -20.38
CA MET A 359 -7.33 2.46 -19.59
C MET A 359 -7.58 3.70 -20.46
N GLU A 360 -6.68 3.98 -21.41
CA GLU A 360 -6.85 5.10 -22.33
C GLU A 360 -8.02 4.85 -23.29
N LYS A 361 -8.14 3.65 -23.85
CA LYS A 361 -9.18 3.32 -24.84
C LYS A 361 -10.58 3.22 -24.24
N LEU A 362 -10.73 2.55 -23.10
CA LEU A 362 -12.05 2.29 -22.50
C LEU A 362 -12.49 3.42 -21.56
N TYR A 363 -11.54 4.07 -20.88
CA TYR A 363 -11.85 5.02 -19.81
C TYR A 363 -11.35 6.43 -20.09
N GLY A 364 -10.58 6.66 -21.16
CA GLY A 364 -10.00 7.96 -21.46
C GLY A 364 -8.96 8.41 -20.43
N VAL A 365 -8.39 7.46 -19.65
CA VAL A 365 -7.41 7.76 -18.60
C VAL A 365 -6.03 7.32 -19.06
N LYS A 366 -5.09 8.27 -19.13
CA LYS A 366 -3.68 7.96 -19.33
C LYS A 366 -3.10 7.37 -18.05
N SER A 367 -2.56 6.16 -18.14
CA SER A 367 -1.88 5.50 -17.03
C SER A 367 -0.38 5.42 -17.31
N PRO A 368 0.51 5.79 -16.37
CA PRO A 368 1.91 5.47 -16.53
C PRO A 368 2.14 3.94 -16.48
N LEU A 369 3.28 3.45 -17.00
CA LEU A 369 3.67 2.05 -16.83
C LEU A 369 4.23 1.75 -15.43
N LEU A 370 4.74 2.76 -14.73
CA LEU A 370 5.26 2.61 -13.38
C LEU A 370 4.72 3.72 -12.49
N THR A 371 4.40 3.37 -11.26
CA THR A 371 4.27 4.34 -10.18
C THR A 371 5.64 4.91 -9.82
N LYS A 372 5.65 6.01 -9.07
CA LYS A 372 6.89 6.60 -8.54
C LYS A 372 7.68 5.60 -7.68
N GLU A 373 6.99 4.80 -6.87
CA GLU A 373 7.62 3.83 -5.98
C GLU A 373 8.24 2.66 -6.76
N GLU A 374 7.51 2.12 -7.74
CA GLU A 374 8.04 1.08 -8.64
C GLU A 374 9.22 1.63 -9.47
N GLY A 375 9.15 2.88 -9.93
CA GLY A 375 10.25 3.57 -10.60
C GLY A 375 11.51 3.68 -9.73
N ARG A 376 11.37 3.91 -8.41
CA ARG A 376 12.48 3.89 -7.46
C ARG A 376 13.06 2.49 -7.26
N LYS A 377 12.22 1.44 -7.20
CA LYS A 377 12.67 0.04 -7.15
C LYS A 377 13.50 -0.34 -8.39
N LEU A 378 12.97 -0.04 -9.59
CA LEU A 378 13.69 -0.23 -10.86
C LEU A 378 15.02 0.51 -10.85
N THR A 379 15.00 1.76 -10.42
CA THR A 379 16.19 2.61 -10.31
C THR A 379 17.25 2.00 -9.40
N ALA A 380 16.89 1.57 -8.19
CA ALA A 380 17.82 0.97 -7.24
C ALA A 380 18.45 -0.33 -7.77
N PHE A 381 17.66 -1.16 -8.46
CA PHE A 381 18.17 -2.37 -9.09
C PHE A 381 19.19 -2.08 -10.20
N LEU A 382 18.88 -1.13 -11.09
CA LEU A 382 19.79 -0.74 -12.17
C LEU A 382 21.03 -0.03 -11.63
N ASP A 383 20.92 0.74 -10.56
CA ASP A 383 22.08 1.40 -9.96
C ASP A 383 23.07 0.38 -9.34
N GLY A 384 22.57 -0.77 -8.88
CA GLY A 384 23.40 -1.89 -8.40
C GLY A 384 24.19 -2.65 -9.47
N LYS A 385 23.88 -2.49 -10.76
CA LYS A 385 24.52 -3.24 -11.86
C LYS A 385 25.77 -2.56 -12.44
N GLU A 386 26.52 -3.23 -13.30
CA GLU A 386 27.53 -2.56 -14.11
C GLU A 386 26.89 -1.79 -15.28
N SER A 387 27.54 -0.74 -15.78
CA SER A 387 26.93 0.15 -16.79
C SER A 387 26.50 -0.57 -18.08
N ALA A 388 27.29 -1.55 -18.53
CA ALA A 388 26.97 -2.36 -19.71
C ALA A 388 25.72 -3.23 -19.47
N ASP A 389 25.59 -3.79 -18.26
CA ASP A 389 24.40 -4.56 -17.87
C ASP A 389 23.16 -3.68 -17.80
N VAL A 390 23.28 -2.43 -17.35
CA VAL A 390 22.12 -1.51 -17.34
C VAL A 390 21.63 -1.23 -18.75
N VAL A 391 22.54 -0.93 -19.69
CA VAL A 391 22.21 -0.73 -21.11
C VAL A 391 21.52 -1.97 -21.69
N SER A 392 22.08 -3.15 -21.43
CA SER A 392 21.51 -4.43 -21.88
C SER A 392 20.10 -4.67 -21.30
N HIS A 393 19.91 -4.45 -20.00
CA HIS A 393 18.60 -4.62 -19.34
C HIS A 393 17.56 -3.63 -19.87
N LEU A 394 17.91 -2.35 -20.01
CA LEU A 394 16.98 -1.35 -20.55
C LEU A 394 16.62 -1.64 -22.01
N GLY A 395 17.60 -2.04 -22.84
CA GLY A 395 17.35 -2.47 -24.22
C GLY A 395 16.41 -3.67 -24.29
N ALA A 396 16.67 -4.70 -23.48
CA ALA A 396 15.80 -5.87 -23.39
C ALA A 396 14.38 -5.50 -22.95
N TYR A 397 14.21 -4.64 -21.94
CA TYR A 397 12.88 -4.19 -21.51
C TYR A 397 12.15 -3.41 -22.59
N ALA A 398 12.85 -2.54 -23.32
CA ALA A 398 12.28 -1.81 -24.44
C ALA A 398 11.80 -2.74 -25.57
N GLU A 399 12.57 -3.78 -25.90
CA GLU A 399 12.15 -4.78 -26.89
C GLU A 399 10.85 -5.47 -26.49
N HIS A 400 10.69 -5.86 -25.22
CA HIS A 400 9.47 -6.51 -24.73
C HIS A 400 8.24 -5.64 -24.95
N ILE A 401 8.34 -4.33 -24.72
CA ILE A 401 7.24 -3.39 -24.90
C ILE A 401 7.10 -2.86 -26.32
N GLY A 402 7.80 -3.43 -27.31
CA GLY A 402 7.66 -3.09 -28.73
C GLY A 402 8.62 -2.01 -29.23
N GLY A 403 9.80 -1.90 -28.62
CA GLY A 403 10.94 -1.10 -29.07
C GLY A 403 11.14 0.22 -28.33
N LEU A 404 12.30 0.84 -28.58
CA LEU A 404 12.73 2.09 -27.95
C LEU A 404 11.92 3.32 -28.42
N ASN A 405 11.26 3.22 -29.57
CA ASN A 405 10.38 4.27 -30.10
C ASN A 405 8.91 4.12 -29.66
N ASN A 406 8.62 3.19 -28.76
CA ASN A 406 7.25 2.97 -28.28
C ASN A 406 6.81 4.13 -27.36
N PRO A 407 5.66 4.79 -27.57
CA PRO A 407 5.26 5.93 -26.74
C PRO A 407 5.20 5.61 -25.23
N PRO A 408 4.63 4.47 -24.78
CA PRO A 408 4.75 4.00 -23.41
C PRO A 408 6.18 3.88 -22.86
N TRP A 409 7.17 3.48 -23.67
CA TRP A 409 8.58 3.44 -23.24
C TRP A 409 9.09 4.85 -22.96
N ILE A 410 8.87 5.75 -23.92
CA ILE A 410 9.32 7.13 -23.85
C ILE A 410 8.72 7.81 -22.62
N GLU A 411 7.40 7.74 -22.46
CA GLU A 411 6.69 8.30 -21.29
C GLU A 411 7.20 7.72 -19.97
N THR A 412 7.52 6.42 -19.93
CA THR A 412 8.06 5.78 -18.74
C THR A 412 9.47 6.29 -18.42
N MET A 413 10.34 6.37 -19.43
CA MET A 413 11.69 6.88 -19.23
C MET A 413 11.72 8.37 -18.87
N GLU A 414 10.82 9.17 -19.41
CA GLU A 414 10.66 10.59 -19.06
C GLU A 414 10.14 10.81 -17.63
N SER A 415 9.34 9.88 -17.10
CA SER A 415 8.74 9.97 -15.77
C SER A 415 9.62 9.42 -14.64
N LEU A 416 10.75 8.77 -14.94
CA LEU A 416 11.70 8.30 -13.93
C LEU A 416 12.38 9.49 -13.23
N GLU A 417 12.26 9.55 -11.89
CA GLU A 417 12.90 10.58 -11.05
C GLU A 417 14.44 10.46 -10.99
N HIS A 418 15.04 9.42 -11.59
CA HIS A 418 16.49 9.19 -11.53
C HIS A 418 17.26 10.15 -12.46
N PRO A 419 18.34 10.80 -11.98
CA PRO A 419 19.07 11.84 -12.72
C PRO A 419 19.66 11.39 -14.06
N VAL A 420 19.87 10.10 -14.30
CA VAL A 420 20.49 9.62 -15.56
C VAL A 420 19.81 8.42 -16.21
N ILE A 421 19.02 7.62 -15.49
CA ILE A 421 18.57 6.30 -16.01
C ILE A 421 17.50 6.47 -17.07
N GLY A 422 16.52 7.34 -16.83
CA GLY A 422 15.50 7.68 -17.84
C GLY A 422 16.13 8.23 -19.11
N LYS A 423 17.07 9.17 -18.98
CA LYS A 423 17.82 9.73 -20.11
C LYS A 423 18.65 8.69 -20.85
N THR A 424 19.24 7.75 -20.12
CA THR A 424 19.95 6.63 -20.73
C THR A 424 19.01 5.76 -21.55
N GLY A 425 17.83 5.41 -21.03
CA GLY A 425 16.83 4.61 -21.74
C GLY A 425 16.33 5.27 -23.03
N LEU A 426 16.23 6.61 -23.05
CA LEU A 426 15.89 7.38 -24.25
C LEU A 426 17.04 7.46 -25.27
N LEU A 427 18.29 7.45 -24.82
CA LEU A 427 19.48 7.51 -25.69
C LEU A 427 19.76 6.20 -26.43
N LEU A 428 19.27 5.07 -25.93
CA LEU A 428 19.51 3.76 -26.52
C LEU A 428 19.10 3.67 -28.00
N ASP A 429 18.08 4.42 -28.43
CA ASP A 429 17.60 4.40 -29.82
C ASP A 429 18.60 5.05 -30.80
N HIS A 430 19.43 5.95 -30.29
CA HIS A 430 20.34 6.75 -31.10
C HIS A 430 21.78 6.27 -31.01
N ASN A 431 22.27 5.99 -29.80
CA ASN A 431 23.62 5.49 -29.58
C ASN A 431 23.76 4.71 -28.24
N PRO A 432 23.80 3.37 -28.28
CA PRO A 432 23.95 2.53 -27.08
C PRO A 432 25.27 2.74 -26.33
N ASP A 433 26.35 3.12 -27.03
CA ASP A 433 27.65 3.36 -26.39
C ASP A 433 27.61 4.63 -25.53
N ASP A 434 26.96 5.68 -26.04
CA ASP A 434 26.77 6.94 -25.32
C ASP A 434 25.87 6.78 -24.10
N ALA A 435 24.83 5.96 -24.22
CA ALA A 435 23.99 5.54 -23.10
C ALA A 435 24.84 4.85 -22.01
N GLY A 436 25.76 3.96 -22.41
CA GLY A 436 26.71 3.31 -21.52
C GLY A 436 27.66 4.30 -20.83
N TYR A 437 28.17 5.30 -21.55
CA TYR A 437 29.03 6.34 -21.00
C TYR A 437 28.30 7.19 -19.96
N MET A 438 27.07 7.63 -20.23
CA MET A 438 26.29 8.42 -19.26
C MET A 438 26.15 7.71 -17.91
N ILE A 439 25.77 6.43 -17.90
CA ILE A 439 25.62 5.67 -16.64
C ILE A 439 26.97 5.48 -15.97
N ARG A 440 28.02 5.16 -16.73
CA ARG A 440 29.38 4.97 -16.20
C ARG A 440 29.88 6.23 -15.49
N GLY A 441 29.76 7.40 -16.12
CA GLY A 441 30.22 8.64 -15.51
C GLY A 441 29.33 9.09 -14.36
N TYR A 442 28.02 8.85 -14.41
CA TYR A 442 27.13 9.04 -13.25
C TYR A 442 27.59 8.23 -12.05
N LYS A 443 27.75 6.90 -12.20
CA LYS A 443 28.17 6.01 -11.10
C LYS A 443 29.54 6.39 -10.55
N TYR A 444 30.46 6.81 -11.42
CA TYR A 444 31.76 7.30 -10.98
C TYR A 444 31.62 8.57 -10.13
N LEU A 445 30.90 9.58 -10.62
CA LEU A 445 30.81 10.88 -9.96
C LEU A 445 30.05 10.79 -8.63
N THR A 446 29.03 9.94 -8.53
CA THR A 446 28.28 9.71 -7.29
C THR A 446 29.06 8.88 -6.27
N ARG A 447 29.68 7.76 -6.67
CA ARG A 447 30.42 6.87 -5.76
C ARG A 447 31.73 7.50 -5.26
N ASN A 448 32.37 8.33 -6.09
CA ASN A 448 33.67 8.91 -5.75
C ASN A 448 33.60 10.30 -5.10
N ARG A 449 32.40 10.84 -4.79
CA ARG A 449 32.19 12.13 -4.08
C ARG A 449 33.10 13.26 -4.57
N GLY A 450 33.26 13.41 -5.88
CA GLY A 450 34.11 14.47 -6.44
C GLY A 450 35.62 14.25 -6.24
N ARG A 451 36.12 13.00 -6.14
CA ARG A 451 37.53 12.71 -6.47
C ARG A 451 37.73 13.02 -7.95
N SER A 452 38.08 14.28 -8.17
CA SER A 452 38.37 14.96 -9.42
C SER A 452 38.88 14.00 -10.47
N ILE A 453 38.02 13.69 -11.44
CA ILE A 453 38.49 13.30 -12.76
C ILE A 453 39.48 14.39 -13.14
N ARG A 454 40.73 13.99 -13.31
CA ARG A 454 41.78 14.85 -13.81
C ARG A 454 41.98 14.50 -15.27
N ASP A 455 42.03 15.52 -16.09
CA ASP A 455 42.46 15.36 -17.47
C ASP A 455 43.97 14.99 -17.50
N GLU A 456 44.51 14.80 -18.70
CA GLU A 456 45.94 14.52 -18.89
C GLU A 456 46.85 15.63 -18.31
N ALA A 457 46.32 16.83 -18.08
CA ALA A 457 47.01 17.97 -17.48
C ALA A 457 46.88 18.07 -15.94
N GLY A 458 46.06 17.24 -15.30
CA GLY A 458 45.91 17.21 -13.85
C GLY A 458 44.85 18.16 -13.28
N GLU A 459 44.03 18.82 -14.10
CA GLU A 459 43.04 19.81 -13.65
C GLU A 459 41.72 19.18 -13.17
N ARG A 460 40.96 19.87 -12.30
CA ARG A 460 39.65 19.37 -11.84
C ARG A 460 38.57 19.58 -12.89
N PHE A 461 37.95 18.49 -13.32
CA PHE A 461 36.92 18.47 -14.37
C PHE A 461 35.66 19.32 -14.07
N ASP A 462 35.22 19.49 -12.81
CA ASP A 462 33.89 20.00 -12.46
C ASP A 462 33.68 21.52 -12.62
N ALA A 463 34.51 22.34 -11.98
CA ALA A 463 34.33 23.79 -11.97
C ALA A 463 34.64 24.43 -13.34
N TRP A 464 35.70 23.96 -13.99
CA TRP A 464 36.16 24.45 -15.28
C TRP A 464 35.23 24.04 -16.43
N PHE A 465 34.64 22.83 -16.36
CA PHE A 465 33.71 22.37 -17.39
C PHE A 465 32.46 23.21 -17.44
N LYS A 466 31.82 23.49 -16.29
CA LYS A 466 30.59 24.28 -16.26
C LYS A 466 30.78 25.68 -16.84
N GLU A 467 31.92 26.32 -16.53
CA GLU A 467 32.27 27.64 -17.06
C GLU A 467 32.47 27.63 -18.58
N ARG A 468 33.28 26.69 -19.10
CA ARG A 468 33.48 26.56 -20.56
C ARG A 468 32.22 26.14 -21.30
N PHE A 469 31.41 25.28 -20.68
CA PHE A 469 30.12 24.86 -21.21
C PHE A 469 29.18 26.06 -21.32
N ARG A 470 29.16 26.93 -20.31
CA ARG A 470 28.41 28.19 -20.34
C ARG A 470 28.96 29.17 -21.37
N GLN A 471 30.27 29.29 -21.54
CA GLN A 471 30.86 30.15 -22.58
C GLN A 471 30.48 29.69 -23.99
N LYS A 472 30.42 28.38 -24.23
CA LYS A 472 30.15 27.82 -25.57
C LYS A 472 28.66 27.71 -25.91
N TYR A 473 27.82 27.42 -24.92
CA TYR A 473 26.39 27.10 -25.15
C TYR A 473 25.43 27.96 -24.32
N GLY A 474 25.92 28.79 -23.40
CA GLY A 474 25.08 29.59 -22.51
C GLY A 474 24.08 30.48 -23.25
N GLU A 475 24.45 31.02 -24.40
CA GLU A 475 23.55 31.83 -25.24
C GLU A 475 22.34 31.03 -25.77
N VAL A 476 22.50 29.72 -26.02
CA VAL A 476 21.41 28.84 -26.47
C VAL A 476 20.34 28.67 -25.37
N PHE A 477 20.78 28.61 -24.11
CA PHE A 477 19.86 28.46 -22.97
C PHE A 477 19.34 29.80 -22.47
N ALA A 478 20.11 30.88 -22.60
CA ALA A 478 19.67 32.25 -22.28
C ALA A 478 18.45 32.66 -23.10
N SER A 479 18.30 32.16 -24.33
CA SER A 479 17.10 32.39 -25.14
C SER A 479 15.83 31.67 -24.66
N LEU A 480 15.90 30.81 -23.63
CA LEU A 480 14.75 30.07 -23.09
C LEU A 480 14.03 30.78 -21.92
N GLY A 481 14.43 32.01 -21.57
CA GLY A 481 13.81 32.80 -20.50
C GLY A 481 14.07 32.23 -19.10
N ASP A 482 13.12 32.41 -18.17
CA ASP A 482 13.27 32.08 -16.72
C ASP A 482 13.60 30.60 -16.42
N TYR A 483 13.35 29.69 -17.37
CA TYR A 483 13.66 28.25 -17.24
C TYR A 483 15.01 27.85 -17.85
N GLY A 484 15.70 28.79 -18.52
CA GLY A 484 16.95 28.55 -19.24
C GLY A 484 18.09 28.09 -18.33
N ASP A 485 18.24 28.67 -17.14
CA ASP A 485 19.32 28.32 -16.21
C ASP A 485 19.14 26.92 -15.60
N ALA A 486 17.93 26.55 -15.19
CA ALA A 486 17.65 25.22 -14.67
C ALA A 486 17.87 24.14 -15.74
N ARG A 487 17.51 24.45 -17.00
CA ARG A 487 17.72 23.54 -18.12
C ARG A 487 19.18 23.47 -18.54
N PHE A 488 19.90 24.59 -18.51
CA PHE A 488 21.34 24.63 -18.71
C PHE A 488 22.05 23.72 -17.70
N ASP A 489 21.68 23.83 -16.42
CA ASP A 489 22.26 23.02 -15.36
C ASP A 489 22.00 21.52 -15.56
N ASP A 490 20.77 21.13 -15.93
CA ASP A 490 20.41 19.74 -16.26
C ASP A 490 21.24 19.19 -17.45
N VAL A 491 21.28 19.93 -18.57
CA VAL A 491 22.04 19.49 -19.76
C VAL A 491 23.54 19.47 -19.50
N CYS A 492 24.07 20.47 -18.80
CA CYS A 492 25.47 20.52 -18.39
C CYS A 492 25.83 19.31 -17.54
N GLN A 493 24.99 18.96 -16.56
CA GLN A 493 25.19 17.81 -15.69
C GLN A 493 25.18 16.48 -16.48
N GLN A 494 24.26 16.31 -17.43
CA GLN A 494 24.20 15.12 -18.27
C GLN A 494 25.43 15.00 -19.18
N ALA A 495 25.88 16.10 -19.77
CA ALA A 495 27.10 16.15 -20.55
C ALA A 495 28.35 15.80 -19.72
N MET A 496 28.40 16.25 -18.46
CA MET A 496 29.46 15.85 -17.52
C MET A 496 29.46 14.34 -17.28
N TYR A 497 28.29 13.73 -17.08
CA TYR A 497 28.20 12.28 -16.90
C TYR A 497 28.67 11.52 -18.14
N HIS A 498 28.24 11.93 -19.33
CA HIS A 498 28.69 11.30 -20.58
C HIS A 498 30.22 11.35 -20.72
N LEU A 499 30.81 12.54 -20.61
CA LEU A 499 32.25 12.75 -20.77
C LEU A 499 33.08 11.99 -19.73
N ALA A 500 32.64 12.02 -18.46
CA ALA A 500 33.27 11.25 -17.40
C ALA A 500 33.29 9.75 -17.72
N GLY A 501 32.19 9.21 -18.25
CA GLY A 501 32.10 7.80 -18.62
C GLY A 501 32.97 7.44 -19.81
N GLN A 502 33.04 8.33 -20.81
CA GLN A 502 33.92 8.15 -21.98
C GLN A 502 35.39 8.13 -21.57
N LEU A 503 35.83 9.07 -20.71
CA LEU A 503 37.19 9.12 -20.17
C LEU A 503 37.59 7.82 -19.48
N LEU A 504 36.68 7.26 -18.67
CA LEU A 504 36.89 5.99 -17.99
C LEU A 504 36.94 4.79 -18.94
N ALA A 505 36.32 4.90 -20.12
CA ALA A 505 36.32 3.86 -21.14
C ALA A 505 37.62 3.82 -21.94
N THR A 506 38.06 4.97 -22.45
CA THR A 506 39.12 5.05 -23.47
C THR A 506 40.51 5.30 -22.89
N LYS A 507 40.61 5.76 -21.62
CA LYS A 507 41.87 6.09 -20.92
C LYS A 507 42.79 7.11 -21.62
N GLY A 508 42.35 7.72 -22.70
CA GLY A 508 43.07 8.77 -23.43
C GLY A 508 42.05 9.73 -24.00
N TYR A 509 42.23 11.02 -23.72
CA TYR A 509 41.33 12.05 -24.20
C TYR A 509 41.93 13.45 -24.06
N ASN A 510 41.85 14.21 -25.16
CA ASN A 510 42.15 15.64 -25.18
C ASN A 510 40.83 16.43 -25.12
N PHE A 511 40.71 17.38 -24.19
CA PHE A 511 39.49 18.19 -24.02
C PHE A 511 39.13 19.04 -25.24
N ASN A 512 40.11 19.31 -26.12
CA ASN A 512 39.84 19.96 -27.40
C ASN A 512 39.03 19.07 -28.36
N ASP A 513 38.96 17.76 -28.08
CA ASP A 513 38.27 16.75 -28.88
C ASP A 513 36.90 16.33 -28.30
N ALA A 514 36.47 16.87 -27.14
CA ALA A 514 35.21 16.51 -26.44
C ALA A 514 33.93 17.22 -26.92
N PRO A 515 32.83 16.48 -27.24
CA PRO A 515 32.77 15.18 -27.91
C PRO A 515 32.02 15.27 -29.26
N GLU A 516 32.02 14.16 -30.02
CA GLU A 516 31.33 14.01 -31.31
C GLU A 516 29.89 14.57 -31.30
N LYS A 517 29.49 15.19 -32.41
CA LYS A 517 28.27 16.03 -32.54
C LYS A 517 26.96 15.38 -32.05
N THR A 518 26.85 14.07 -32.00
CA THR A 518 25.58 13.32 -31.90
C THR A 518 24.88 13.39 -30.55
N VAL A 519 25.55 13.14 -29.41
CA VAL A 519 24.92 13.21 -28.07
C VAL A 519 24.54 14.64 -27.72
N PHE A 520 25.41 15.58 -28.08
CA PHE A 520 25.20 16.99 -27.81
C PHE A 520 24.05 17.57 -28.62
N GLU A 521 23.98 17.24 -29.92
CA GLU A 521 22.82 17.58 -30.73
C GLU A 521 21.55 16.92 -30.17
N TRP A 522 21.59 15.69 -29.69
CA TRP A 522 20.41 15.06 -29.06
C TRP A 522 19.97 15.78 -27.77
N LEU A 523 20.89 16.02 -26.84
CA LEU A 523 20.62 16.73 -25.57
C LEU A 523 20.10 18.16 -25.82
N LEU A 524 20.62 18.85 -26.83
CA LEU A 524 20.19 20.20 -27.24
C LEU A 524 18.89 20.19 -28.07
N ARG A 525 18.59 19.13 -28.83
CA ARG A 525 17.35 18.99 -29.62
C ARG A 525 16.13 18.68 -28.75
N GLN A 526 16.30 17.92 -27.67
CA GLN A 526 15.23 17.56 -26.73
C GLN A 526 14.42 18.77 -26.20
N PRO A 527 15.04 19.89 -25.76
CA PRO A 527 14.30 21.12 -25.41
C PRO A 527 13.85 21.95 -26.62
N ALA A 528 14.62 21.98 -27.72
CA ALA A 528 14.24 22.76 -28.91
C ALA A 528 12.96 22.24 -29.57
N SER A 529 12.74 20.91 -29.62
CA SER A 529 11.51 20.33 -30.19
C SER A 529 10.28 20.43 -29.28
N ALA A 530 10.46 20.56 -27.97
CA ALA A 530 9.36 20.57 -27.00
C ALA A 530 8.70 21.96 -26.82
N TYR A 531 9.41 23.04 -27.18
CA TYR A 531 8.93 24.41 -26.97
C TYR A 531 8.67 25.18 -28.26
N ASP A 532 8.93 24.60 -29.43
CA ASP A 532 8.80 25.36 -30.68
C ASP A 532 7.37 25.38 -31.23
N LYS A 533 6.57 26.33 -30.74
CA LYS A 533 5.51 26.91 -31.57
C LYS A 533 6.08 27.85 -32.65
N ASN A 534 7.37 28.21 -32.62
CA ASN A 534 8.01 29.16 -33.53
C ASN A 534 9.31 28.60 -34.12
N LEU A 535 9.18 27.62 -35.01
CA LEU A 535 10.20 26.94 -35.84
C LEU A 535 11.47 27.79 -36.18
N GLU A 536 11.26 29.10 -36.29
CA GLU A 536 12.22 30.19 -36.39
C GLU A 536 13.42 30.15 -35.41
N HIS A 537 13.23 29.78 -34.14
CA HIS A 537 14.33 29.74 -33.16
C HIS A 537 15.25 28.52 -33.34
N SER A 538 14.66 27.34 -33.50
CA SER A 538 15.42 26.13 -33.84
C SER A 538 16.15 26.29 -35.18
N PHE A 539 15.52 26.98 -36.13
CA PHE A 539 16.11 27.25 -37.44
C PHE A 539 17.28 28.24 -37.37
N LYS A 540 17.17 29.33 -36.58
CA LYS A 540 18.27 30.28 -36.36
C LYS A 540 19.49 29.63 -35.71
N ALA A 541 19.27 28.72 -34.75
CA ALA A 541 20.37 28.00 -34.09
C ALA A 541 21.16 27.11 -35.05
N ILE A 542 20.49 26.47 -36.02
CA ILE A 542 21.12 25.57 -37.00
C ILE A 542 21.77 26.35 -38.15
N VAL A 543 21.06 27.33 -38.71
CA VAL A 543 21.46 28.00 -39.95
C VAL A 543 22.20 29.32 -39.70
N GLY A 544 22.20 29.81 -38.47
CA GLY A 544 22.92 31.00 -38.03
C GLY A 544 22.24 32.33 -38.33
N ASN A 545 21.04 32.32 -38.93
CA ASN A 545 20.24 33.50 -39.26
C ASN A 545 18.74 33.18 -39.29
N THR A 546 17.91 34.21 -39.15
CA THR A 546 16.44 34.12 -39.25
C THR A 546 15.99 34.26 -40.71
N PRO A 547 15.05 33.43 -41.22
CA PRO A 547 14.47 33.63 -42.54
C PRO A 547 13.80 35.02 -42.65
N VAL A 548 14.04 35.72 -43.75
CA VAL A 548 13.47 37.03 -44.03
C VAL A 548 12.39 36.90 -45.11
N PRO A 549 11.15 37.34 -44.86
CA PRO A 549 10.10 37.31 -45.86
C PRO A 549 10.41 38.29 -46.98
N MET A 550 10.39 37.81 -48.24
CA MET A 550 10.71 38.64 -49.40
C MET A 550 9.43 39.07 -50.13
N GLY A 551 8.98 40.28 -49.82
CA GLY A 551 7.81 40.92 -50.44
C GLY A 551 6.48 40.22 -50.18
N ASP A 552 5.44 40.61 -50.91
CA ASP A 552 4.05 40.18 -50.71
C ASP A 552 3.77 38.69 -51.02
N LEU A 553 4.74 37.96 -51.57
CA LEU A 553 4.60 36.56 -52.00
C LEU A 553 4.87 35.54 -50.89
N GLY A 554 5.13 35.98 -49.66
CA GLY A 554 5.21 35.12 -48.47
C GLY A 554 6.34 34.09 -48.46
N SER A 555 7.27 34.15 -49.42
CA SER A 555 8.41 33.23 -49.51
C SER A 555 9.57 33.80 -48.72
N SER A 556 10.03 33.06 -47.71
CA SER A 556 11.15 33.48 -46.86
C SER A 556 12.49 33.03 -47.46
N LEU A 557 13.46 33.94 -47.53
CA LEU A 557 14.84 33.64 -47.91
C LEU A 557 15.75 33.76 -46.69
N ILE A 558 16.83 32.98 -46.66
CA ILE A 558 17.73 32.93 -45.52
C ILE A 558 18.94 33.84 -45.80
N PRO A 559 19.21 34.86 -44.97
CA PRO A 559 20.40 35.68 -45.10
C PRO A 559 21.69 34.86 -44.95
N PRO A 560 22.74 35.12 -45.73
CA PRO A 560 24.06 34.55 -45.53
C PRO A 560 24.56 34.80 -44.10
N ARG A 561 25.19 33.79 -43.49
CA ARG A 561 25.64 33.85 -42.09
C ARG A 561 26.51 35.10 -41.85
N GLY A 562 26.12 35.91 -40.86
CA GLY A 562 26.80 37.16 -40.50
C GLY A 562 26.31 38.42 -41.22
N MET A 563 25.42 38.30 -42.21
CA MET A 563 24.72 39.44 -42.83
C MET A 563 23.42 39.73 -42.08
N SER A 564 23.16 41.00 -41.75
CA SER A 564 21.92 41.38 -41.07
C SER A 564 20.70 41.22 -42.00
N PRO A 565 19.49 40.95 -41.47
CA PRO A 565 18.28 40.89 -42.27
C PRO A 565 18.05 42.13 -43.14
N GLU A 566 18.39 43.30 -42.61
CA GLU A 566 18.21 44.60 -43.26
C GLU A 566 19.23 44.77 -44.40
N ASP A 567 20.50 44.43 -44.17
CA ASP A 567 21.53 44.44 -45.21
C ASP A 567 21.24 43.44 -46.32
N PHE A 568 20.77 42.25 -45.95
CA PHE A 568 20.36 41.22 -46.91
C PHE A 568 19.19 41.71 -47.77
N THR A 569 18.15 42.28 -47.14
CA THR A 569 16.98 42.81 -47.85
C THR A 569 17.38 43.94 -48.77
N ASN A 570 18.18 44.90 -48.29
CA ASN A 570 18.64 46.04 -49.08
C ASN A 570 19.51 45.60 -50.25
N THR A 571 20.45 44.68 -50.02
CA THR A 571 21.34 44.15 -51.06
C THR A 571 20.56 43.36 -52.11
N PHE A 572 19.63 42.51 -51.66
CA PHE A 572 18.77 41.72 -52.53
C PHE A 572 17.84 42.61 -53.35
N VAL A 573 17.11 43.54 -52.73
CA VAL A 573 16.19 44.45 -53.41
C VAL A 573 16.95 45.34 -54.41
N THR A 574 18.12 45.85 -54.04
CA THR A 574 18.96 46.66 -54.94
C THR A 574 19.44 45.84 -56.13
N ALA A 575 19.89 44.60 -55.90
CA ALA A 575 20.33 43.70 -56.96
C ALA A 575 19.17 43.33 -57.90
N VAL A 576 17.99 43.06 -57.34
CA VAL A 576 16.77 42.74 -58.07
C VAL A 576 16.29 43.94 -58.91
N GLN A 577 16.24 45.14 -58.34
CA GLN A 577 15.88 46.37 -59.07
C GLN A 577 16.87 46.69 -60.20
N ARG A 578 18.17 46.48 -59.96
CA ARG A 578 19.20 46.64 -60.99
C ARG A 578 19.00 45.64 -62.12
N ALA A 579 18.78 44.37 -61.80
CA ALA A 579 18.54 43.32 -62.78
C ALA A 579 17.25 43.57 -63.59
N PHE A 580 16.17 44.06 -62.96
CA PHE A 580 14.94 44.47 -63.66
C PHE A 580 15.20 45.62 -64.65
N LYS A 581 15.99 46.61 -64.23
CA LYS A 581 16.35 47.76 -65.07
C LYS A 581 17.24 47.36 -66.25
N GLU A 582 18.19 46.45 -66.04
CA GLU A 582 19.10 45.93 -67.08
C GLU A 582 18.38 45.00 -68.07
N ALA A 583 17.37 44.26 -67.62
CA ALA A 583 16.55 43.39 -68.46
C ALA A 583 15.46 44.14 -69.24
N GLY A 584 15.28 45.46 -69.01
CA GLY A 584 14.26 46.28 -69.69
C GLY A 584 12.82 45.94 -69.30
N VAL A 585 12.61 45.29 -68.15
CA VAL A 585 11.30 44.82 -67.71
C VAL A 585 10.79 45.71 -66.58
N SER A 586 9.72 46.47 -66.84
CA SER A 586 8.95 47.12 -65.78
C SER A 586 8.05 46.08 -65.11
N ASP A 587 8.34 45.82 -63.83
CA ASP A 587 7.51 45.20 -62.80
C ASP A 587 6.70 43.93 -63.11
N ARG A 588 7.01 42.92 -62.29
CA ARG A 588 6.20 41.75 -61.90
C ARG A 588 6.08 40.62 -62.90
N GLY A 589 6.99 39.66 -62.72
CA GLY A 589 6.76 38.27 -63.05
C GLY A 589 7.87 37.70 -63.93
N HIS A 590 8.39 36.55 -63.50
CA HIS A 590 9.31 35.64 -64.19
C HIS A 590 10.75 35.62 -63.65
N GLY A 591 11.22 34.40 -63.40
CA GLY A 591 12.42 34.06 -62.63
C GLY A 591 13.74 34.23 -63.38
N TYR A 592 14.82 34.20 -62.60
CA TYR A 592 16.17 34.62 -62.97
C TYR A 592 17.20 33.49 -62.98
N GLU A 593 18.29 33.72 -63.74
CA GLU A 593 19.63 33.18 -63.51
C GLU A 593 20.51 34.30 -62.95
N ASN A 594 21.31 34.04 -61.92
CA ASN A 594 22.37 34.97 -61.51
C ASN A 594 23.62 34.23 -61.03
N ALA A 595 24.79 34.82 -61.32
CA ALA A 595 26.10 34.35 -60.91
C ALA A 595 26.91 35.51 -60.31
N GLY A 596 27.53 35.31 -59.15
CA GLY A 596 28.31 36.35 -58.47
C GLY A 596 29.31 35.80 -57.45
N SER A 597 30.32 36.60 -57.10
CA SER A 597 31.31 36.28 -56.07
C SER A 597 30.80 36.64 -54.67
N THR A 598 31.26 35.93 -53.65
CA THR A 598 31.12 36.35 -52.25
C THR A 598 31.91 37.64 -51.98
N PRO A 599 31.52 38.46 -50.98
CA PRO A 599 32.18 39.76 -50.69
C PRO A 599 33.67 39.66 -50.32
N ASP A 600 34.11 38.50 -49.84
CA ASP A 600 35.50 38.16 -49.53
C ASP A 600 36.26 37.56 -50.73
N GLY A 601 35.59 37.39 -51.88
CA GLY A 601 36.16 36.85 -53.12
C GLY A 601 36.42 35.35 -53.11
N THR A 602 36.02 34.62 -52.07
CA THR A 602 36.43 33.21 -51.86
C THR A 602 35.59 32.18 -52.62
N ALA A 603 34.37 32.52 -53.05
CA ALA A 603 33.49 31.61 -53.80
C ALA A 603 32.63 32.35 -54.82
N HIS A 604 32.29 31.67 -55.92
CA HIS A 604 31.24 32.07 -56.85
C HIS A 604 30.03 31.17 -56.70
N TYR A 605 28.83 31.75 -56.68
CA TYR A 605 27.59 30.98 -56.63
C TYR A 605 26.75 31.21 -57.88
N ARG A 606 26.12 30.14 -58.39
CA ARG A 606 25.07 30.17 -59.41
C ARG A 606 23.79 29.65 -58.78
N VAL A 607 22.73 30.45 -58.80
CA VAL A 607 21.40 30.04 -58.32
C VAL A 607 20.45 29.97 -59.51
N THR A 608 19.92 28.78 -59.78
CA THR A 608 18.84 28.56 -60.74
C THR A 608 17.66 27.95 -60.00
N LEU A 609 16.51 28.63 -60.00
CA LEU A 609 15.31 28.17 -59.28
C LEU A 609 14.61 27.01 -60.00
N GLY A 610 14.36 25.92 -59.28
CA GLY A 610 13.43 24.86 -59.68
C GLY A 610 12.64 24.35 -58.48
N ARG A 611 11.30 24.40 -58.55
CA ARG A 611 10.41 23.53 -57.76
C ARG A 611 9.86 22.44 -58.69
N GLU A 612 9.73 21.23 -58.16
CA GLU A 612 9.45 19.96 -58.85
C GLU A 612 8.13 19.84 -59.65
N TYR A 613 7.40 20.94 -59.91
CA TYR A 613 6.11 20.89 -60.61
C TYR A 613 6.02 21.73 -61.89
N VAL A 614 7.09 22.41 -62.31
CA VAL A 614 7.05 23.24 -63.52
C VAL A 614 7.67 22.50 -64.71
N ARG A 615 6.85 22.21 -65.73
CA ARG A 615 7.30 21.77 -67.06
C ARG A 615 7.62 22.99 -67.91
N ASN A 616 8.63 22.89 -68.77
CA ASN A 616 8.87 23.91 -69.79
C ASN A 616 7.67 23.99 -70.74
N LEU A 617 6.99 25.13 -70.81
CA LEU A 617 5.75 25.30 -71.59
C LEU A 617 5.94 25.18 -73.12
N LYS A 618 7.17 25.34 -73.64
CA LYS A 618 7.47 25.15 -75.07
C LYS A 618 7.80 23.70 -75.43
N THR A 619 8.33 22.91 -74.49
CA THR A 619 8.90 21.57 -74.79
C THR A 619 8.29 20.43 -73.98
N GLY A 620 7.51 20.71 -72.94
CA GLY A 620 6.81 19.74 -72.09
C GLY A 620 7.69 18.89 -71.17
N LYS A 621 9.02 19.06 -71.22
CA LYS A 621 10.00 18.30 -70.40
C LYS A 621 10.14 18.88 -68.99
N ARG A 622 10.48 18.01 -68.03
CA ARG A 622 10.80 18.38 -66.64
C ARG A 622 12.14 19.10 -66.59
N LEU A 623 12.27 20.16 -65.79
CA LEU A 623 13.54 20.84 -65.54
C LEU A 623 14.32 20.09 -64.45
N LYS A 624 15.64 19.96 -64.61
CA LYS A 624 16.58 19.24 -63.74
C LYS A 624 17.45 20.24 -62.98
N ILE A 625 17.72 19.99 -61.69
CA ILE A 625 18.64 20.80 -60.86
C ILE A 625 20.01 20.13 -60.84
N GLU A 626 21.08 20.90 -61.05
CA GLU A 626 22.46 20.46 -60.84
C GLU A 626 23.20 21.53 -60.02
N VAL A 627 23.75 21.14 -58.87
CA VAL A 627 24.66 21.97 -58.08
C VAL A 627 26.07 21.44 -58.35
N ALA A 628 26.87 22.21 -59.10
CA ALA A 628 28.27 21.91 -59.32
C ALA A 628 29.13 22.93 -58.55
N PRO A 629 30.09 22.50 -57.72
CA PRO A 629 31.14 23.39 -57.25
C PRO A 629 32.04 23.71 -58.46
N ASP A 630 32.08 24.97 -58.89
CA ASP A 630 33.06 25.40 -59.90
C ASP A 630 34.34 25.81 -59.18
N LYS A 631 35.44 25.14 -59.53
CA LYS A 631 36.76 25.37 -58.93
C LYS A 631 37.25 26.77 -59.31
N SER A 632 37.82 27.49 -58.35
CA SER A 632 38.33 28.87 -58.57
C SER A 632 39.38 28.92 -59.70
N GLU A 633 39.59 30.06 -60.36
CA GLU A 633 40.65 30.20 -61.38
C GLU A 633 42.06 29.84 -60.84
N ALA A 634 42.29 29.99 -59.53
CA ALA A 634 43.49 29.52 -58.86
C ALA A 634 43.53 27.98 -58.75
N GLU A 635 42.42 27.32 -58.45
CA GLU A 635 42.30 25.85 -58.48
C GLU A 635 42.30 25.28 -59.90
N GLN A 636 41.83 26.01 -60.90
CA GLN A 636 41.97 25.64 -62.32
C GLN A 636 43.41 25.84 -62.81
N ALA A 637 44.13 26.85 -62.31
CA ALA A 637 45.56 27.01 -62.56
C ALA A 637 46.38 25.91 -61.86
N ILE A 638 46.01 25.53 -60.63
CA ILE A 638 46.61 24.43 -59.88
C ILE A 638 46.27 23.08 -60.55
N ASP A 639 45.03 22.83 -60.98
CA ASP A 639 44.64 21.62 -61.72
C ASP A 639 45.28 21.57 -63.12
N ARG A 640 45.51 22.72 -63.79
CA ARG A 640 46.28 22.78 -65.04
C ARG A 640 47.77 22.53 -64.78
N MET A 641 48.34 23.04 -63.67
CA MET A 641 49.70 22.70 -63.26
C MET A 641 49.81 21.20 -62.91
N PHE A 642 48.88 20.64 -62.14
CA PHE A 642 48.86 19.22 -61.80
C PHE A 642 48.63 18.36 -63.04
N LYS A 643 47.68 18.67 -63.93
CA LYS A 643 47.50 17.93 -65.21
C LYS A 643 48.73 18.02 -66.11
N ASN A 644 49.41 19.16 -66.20
CA ASN A 644 50.67 19.25 -66.94
C ASN A 644 51.78 18.44 -66.26
N THR A 645 51.81 18.38 -64.93
CA THR A 645 52.81 17.60 -64.18
C THR A 645 52.54 16.10 -64.27
N THR A 646 51.28 15.67 -64.25
CA THR A 646 50.88 14.27 -64.46
C THR A 646 51.11 13.84 -65.90
N THR A 647 50.88 14.73 -66.88
CA THR A 647 51.18 14.45 -68.30
C THR A 647 52.68 14.34 -68.51
N ILE A 648 53.50 15.24 -67.93
CA ILE A 648 54.97 15.16 -67.96
C ILE A 648 55.47 13.91 -67.23
N MET A 649 54.87 13.53 -66.09
CA MET A 649 55.23 12.30 -65.36
C MET A 649 54.81 11.03 -66.12
N GLU A 650 53.69 11.02 -66.82
CA GLU A 650 53.26 9.91 -67.67
C GLU A 650 54.09 9.83 -68.95
N GLU A 651 54.47 10.95 -69.56
CA GLU A 651 55.41 10.98 -70.68
C GLU A 651 56.80 10.49 -70.24
N HIS A 652 57.25 10.90 -69.06
CA HIS A 652 58.52 10.44 -68.49
C HIS A 652 58.46 8.97 -68.09
N LYS A 653 57.36 8.48 -67.50
CA LYS A 653 57.14 7.04 -67.24
C LYS A 653 57.06 6.24 -68.53
N THR A 654 56.36 6.73 -69.55
CA THR A 654 56.20 6.04 -70.84
C THR A 654 57.53 6.00 -71.60
N ASN A 655 58.34 7.07 -71.54
CA ASN A 655 59.69 7.09 -72.12
C ASN A 655 60.69 6.24 -71.33
N THR A 656 60.58 6.17 -70.00
CA THR A 656 61.39 5.27 -69.17
C THR A 656 61.00 3.80 -69.39
N VAL A 657 59.70 3.49 -69.48
CA VAL A 657 59.20 2.14 -69.80
C VAL A 657 59.57 1.75 -71.23
N LYS A 658 59.50 2.65 -72.21
CA LYS A 658 60.02 2.40 -73.57
C LYS A 658 61.52 2.17 -73.59
N ARG A 659 62.32 2.91 -72.80
CA ARG A 659 63.77 2.65 -72.66
C ARG A 659 64.06 1.31 -72.01
N LEU A 660 63.33 0.94 -70.95
CA LEU A 660 63.48 -0.34 -70.25
C LEU A 660 63.03 -1.54 -71.10
N LEU A 661 61.95 -1.39 -71.88
CA LEU A 661 61.51 -2.42 -72.82
C LEU A 661 62.47 -2.55 -74.00
N LYS A 662 63.09 -1.44 -74.45
CA LYS A 662 64.11 -1.48 -75.50
C LYS A 662 65.42 -2.11 -75.01
N SER A 663 65.84 -1.84 -73.77
CA SER A 663 66.99 -2.54 -73.17
C SER A 663 66.71 -4.02 -72.94
N GLN A 664 65.50 -4.41 -72.51
CA GLN A 664 65.13 -5.82 -72.38
C GLN A 664 65.00 -6.59 -73.71
N GLN A 665 64.74 -5.89 -74.83
CA GLN A 665 64.78 -6.49 -76.17
C GLN A 665 66.20 -6.56 -76.75
N GLU A 666 67.11 -5.69 -76.31
CA GLU A 666 68.53 -5.72 -76.66
C GLU A 666 69.30 -6.76 -75.82
N ASP A 667 68.83 -7.08 -74.59
CA ASP A 667 69.39 -8.15 -73.74
C ASP A 667 68.84 -9.57 -74.06
N ASN A 668 67.83 -9.70 -74.92
CA ASN A 668 67.26 -10.97 -75.39
C ASN A 668 67.51 -11.24 -76.88
N LYS A 669 68.49 -10.57 -77.48
CA LYS A 669 69.12 -10.90 -78.76
C LYS A 669 70.59 -11.16 -78.51
#